data_AF-A0A939C9C8-F1
#
_entry.id   AF-A0A939C9C8-F1
#
_cell.length_a   1.000
_cell.length_b   1.000
_cell.length_c   1.000
_cell.angle_alpha   90.00
_cell.angle_beta   90.00
_cell.angle_gamma   90.00
#
_symmetry.space_group_name_H-M   'P 1'
#
loop_
_entity.id
_entity.type
_entity.pdbx_description
1 polymer ?
#
loop_
_entity_poly.entity_id
_entity_poly.type
_entity_poly.pdbx_seq_one_letter_code
_entity_poly.pdbx_strand_id
1 'polypeptide(L)'
;MAKKSKRKILFITLVLTILLISSVFVAFVPNVHAAETTIKQEGVAVTSNVIGVDVAKYTTVSKDYQQDLLYLDVLPQETLRYTIEADGSKLDIYYTFVNGKLQKIHVLDNLGSPQMQKAISANALDMSKDFLINYQEYSKNAFYGELKSTLDTVDANKNVTATFGNMKLSVTEKAISTTFRWVYTFNGIEAPDKCVALKYENGFLKYFIDNWDLYKIGSTTVNVSEEQAIDIGMSRAMNATWSGTFENNETFVGVKYNVTGAMVWKTVFANSLFMDNPRDQDPLMLYPMRHIWVSFDKFYPCYVYGMNVYVWADAGEIGHSQERFSTMDPPADLMVTSDDAAALLANDQEPADDSAEYSPQWNELVVLSAFAVLSVGTVTVYSRKKKSYSSKIGGALLCILMGSTAILTVASSVSTASALPLNGRAVIWGSESSDSFNPDIHPPPEGSSWRKKYTEVDKQQEIAAFIQEKFDQNSYSAVDYQGTKGLTSNKGNILGTIWNSQYFYLSVAAVDFDHGNGLMNIPGLPSDEFHYIFEDQRGTMEGEDYHTIPPGGSPDNPEYAVYDYEIYDRTEEERYFFVLINACNSANIEDTMGGYTSTQGMVPGTGRALGMPFAWSHGTKVYPTGINPPPSGYMSGDGYAVPDSGDFCYIGFVGGSAALIQDVNGYYGNPHPYWWWVEHLFAIALTNNWSVKQALDEASQDIYDADFGEIPLHETFDAIWPMYRGSPPEWHNDSGEGQMVVYGNSNVKLYQQTLTLSASGSLSPTFTIDGQSQSRGTYSIVARHYDVNVGDVEDHTFSHLSYKNTNYDRPANILIDSDGTLKAHYTCTLTVTHGANGDTDSSGEVECPSFAYTQVQAIPDPGYKLDHWELDGSPAGNSEVISVWMGGDRDLHAVFSPDVSYKYVSSIDDYEGAVGTPEDMVGWQPEGQYAVLCSYWPYGVYGWVSGELNAQASGHIYMYGYGVGYGYLDVYVSSNGYNWYYVSSPYVSGSPGWIDCGTYGGTFNYVKASVSDQMLEVYIDSVKVT
;
A
#
# COMPACT_ATOMS: atom_id res chain seq x y z
N MET A 1 17.89 50.95 -50.45
CA MET A 1 17.02 49.79 -50.16
C MET A 1 16.94 49.41 -48.66
N ALA A 2 17.22 50.33 -47.71
CA ALA A 2 17.28 49.98 -46.27
C ALA A 2 16.01 50.27 -45.44
N LYS A 3 14.96 50.86 -46.03
CA LYS A 3 13.75 51.28 -45.30
C LYS A 3 12.58 50.27 -45.31
N LYS A 4 12.63 49.26 -46.19
CA LYS A 4 11.59 48.19 -46.28
C LYS A 4 11.85 46.98 -45.36
N SER A 5 13.07 46.79 -44.88
CA SER A 5 13.44 45.66 -44.00
C SER A 5 12.97 45.87 -42.54
N LYS A 6 13.08 47.10 -42.00
CA LYS A 6 12.72 47.37 -40.60
C LYS A 6 11.22 47.21 -40.28
N ARG A 7 10.32 47.46 -41.26
CA ARG A 7 8.87 47.24 -41.06
C ARG A 7 8.46 45.76 -41.09
N LYS A 8 9.19 44.91 -41.83
CA LYS A 8 8.96 43.46 -41.83
C LYS A 8 9.44 42.82 -40.53
N ILE A 9 10.60 43.23 -40.02
CA ILE A 9 11.11 42.74 -38.75
C ILE A 9 10.19 43.15 -37.61
N LEU A 10 9.75 44.42 -37.54
CA LEU A 10 8.83 44.88 -36.50
C LEU A 10 7.48 44.14 -36.55
N PHE A 11 6.96 43.84 -37.74
CA PHE A 11 5.70 43.09 -37.88
C PHE A 11 5.86 41.61 -37.50
N ILE A 12 6.98 40.97 -37.86
CA ILE A 12 7.28 39.59 -37.47
C ILE A 12 7.51 39.49 -35.97
N THR A 13 8.22 40.46 -35.37
CA THR A 13 8.40 40.51 -33.91
C THR A 13 7.06 40.72 -33.22
N LEU A 14 6.21 41.64 -33.69
CA LEU A 14 4.88 41.85 -33.11
C LEU A 14 3.99 40.61 -33.21
N VAL A 15 4.00 39.92 -34.36
CA VAL A 15 3.22 38.69 -34.56
C VAL A 15 3.75 37.54 -33.69
N LEU A 16 5.07 37.39 -33.57
CA LEU A 16 5.67 36.41 -32.66
C LEU A 16 5.41 36.73 -31.19
N THR A 17 5.41 38.00 -30.80
CA THR A 17 5.06 38.41 -29.42
C THR A 17 3.58 38.19 -29.13
N ILE A 18 2.69 38.42 -30.10
CA ILE A 18 1.26 38.13 -29.96
C ILE A 18 1.01 36.61 -29.89
N LEU A 19 1.74 35.80 -30.67
CA LEU A 19 1.69 34.34 -30.60
C LEU A 19 2.25 33.79 -29.27
N LEU A 20 3.32 34.40 -28.73
CA LEU A 20 3.86 34.05 -27.41
C LEU A 20 2.91 34.44 -26.27
N ILE A 21 2.27 35.61 -26.37
CA ILE A 21 1.28 36.06 -25.40
C ILE A 21 0.01 35.19 -25.51
N SER A 22 -0.39 34.76 -26.71
CA SER A 22 -1.53 33.84 -26.86
C SER A 22 -1.21 32.43 -26.37
N SER A 23 0.03 31.93 -26.52
CA SER A 23 0.42 30.63 -25.95
C SER A 23 0.50 30.66 -24.42
N VAL A 24 0.84 31.80 -23.82
CA VAL A 24 0.79 31.97 -22.36
C VAL A 24 -0.64 32.12 -21.87
N PHE A 25 -1.53 32.80 -22.61
CA PHE A 25 -2.94 32.90 -22.22
C PHE A 25 -3.71 31.57 -22.34
N VAL A 26 -3.37 30.69 -23.29
CA VAL A 26 -3.96 29.33 -23.36
C VAL A 26 -3.50 28.44 -22.20
N ALA A 27 -2.35 28.72 -21.59
CA ALA A 27 -1.87 28.01 -20.39
C ALA A 27 -2.48 28.52 -19.06
N PHE A 28 -3.24 29.63 -19.07
CA PHE A 28 -3.84 30.24 -17.87
C PHE A 28 -5.36 30.46 -17.98
N VAL A 29 -6.02 29.95 -19.03
CA VAL A 29 -7.47 29.73 -18.98
C VAL A 29 -7.65 28.45 -18.16
N PRO A 30 -8.35 28.47 -17.00
CA PRO A 30 -8.79 27.23 -16.40
C PRO A 30 -9.69 26.58 -17.45
N ASN A 31 -9.26 25.42 -17.97
CA ASN A 31 -10.21 24.51 -18.58
C ASN A 31 -11.22 24.21 -17.47
N VAL A 32 -12.37 24.88 -17.53
CA VAL A 32 -13.58 24.36 -16.89
C VAL A 32 -13.97 23.16 -17.73
N HIS A 33 -13.20 22.08 -17.59
CA HIS A 33 -13.76 20.76 -17.78
C HIS A 33 -14.82 20.63 -16.68
N ALA A 34 -16.00 20.13 -17.04
CA ALA A 34 -16.88 19.58 -16.03
C ALA A 34 -16.01 18.67 -15.17
N ALA A 35 -16.05 18.84 -13.84
CA ALA A 35 -15.25 18.00 -12.95
C ALA A 35 -15.49 16.54 -13.35
N GLU A 36 -14.46 15.90 -13.92
CA GLU A 36 -14.52 14.46 -14.16
C GLU A 36 -14.87 13.84 -12.82
N THR A 37 -15.89 13.00 -12.84
CA THR A 37 -16.37 12.35 -11.62
C THR A 37 -15.20 11.49 -11.16
N THR A 38 -14.61 11.79 -10.01
CA THR A 38 -13.45 11.00 -9.55
C THR A 38 -13.91 9.55 -9.41
N ILE A 39 -13.07 8.55 -9.70
CA ILE A 39 -13.42 7.12 -9.53
C ILE A 39 -13.93 6.82 -8.11
N LYS A 40 -13.50 7.59 -7.11
CA LYS A 40 -14.02 7.56 -5.73
C LYS A 40 -15.50 7.94 -5.58
N GLN A 41 -16.04 8.76 -6.48
CA GLN A 41 -17.46 9.07 -6.59
C GLN A 41 -18.18 8.00 -7.41
N GLU A 42 -17.52 7.46 -8.43
CA GLU A 42 -18.08 6.37 -9.26
C GLU A 42 -18.30 5.10 -8.44
N GLY A 43 -17.35 4.67 -7.63
CA GLY A 43 -17.51 3.48 -6.79
C GLY A 43 -18.67 3.57 -5.80
N VAL A 44 -18.88 4.74 -5.17
CA VAL A 44 -20.07 4.99 -4.33
C VAL A 44 -21.35 4.95 -5.16
N ALA A 45 -21.33 5.53 -6.37
CA ALA A 45 -22.48 5.51 -7.27
C ALA A 45 -22.80 4.09 -7.76
N VAL A 46 -21.80 3.25 -8.05
CA VAL A 46 -21.98 1.83 -8.41
C VAL A 46 -22.54 1.05 -7.21
N THR A 47 -21.95 1.21 -6.03
CA THR A 47 -22.40 0.54 -4.79
C THR A 47 -23.87 0.87 -4.49
N SER A 48 -24.22 2.16 -4.60
CA SER A 48 -25.56 2.67 -4.32
C SER A 48 -26.57 2.32 -5.41
N ASN A 49 -26.26 2.67 -6.66
CA ASN A 49 -27.23 2.70 -7.74
C ASN A 49 -27.27 1.42 -8.55
N VAL A 50 -26.15 0.68 -8.64
CA VAL A 50 -26.06 -0.58 -9.40
C VAL A 50 -26.37 -1.77 -8.48
N ILE A 51 -25.58 -1.92 -7.41
CA ILE A 51 -25.74 -3.02 -6.44
C ILE A 51 -27.01 -2.81 -5.58
N GLY A 52 -27.38 -1.56 -5.30
CA GLY A 52 -28.58 -1.22 -4.53
C GLY A 52 -28.35 -1.11 -3.02
N VAL A 53 -27.10 -0.95 -2.58
CA VAL A 53 -26.75 -0.80 -1.16
C VAL A 53 -27.09 0.60 -0.66
N ASP A 54 -27.67 0.70 0.53
CA ASP A 54 -27.98 1.97 1.19
C ASP A 54 -26.75 2.47 1.97
N VAL A 55 -25.79 3.04 1.23
CA VAL A 55 -24.52 3.53 1.76
C VAL A 55 -24.67 4.54 2.90
N ALA A 56 -25.83 5.21 3.03
CA ALA A 56 -26.09 6.17 4.10
C ALA A 56 -26.35 5.53 5.47
N LYS A 57 -26.63 4.22 5.52
CA LYS A 57 -26.80 3.44 6.75
C LYS A 57 -25.48 2.91 7.34
N TYR A 58 -24.37 3.11 6.64
CA TYR A 58 -23.05 2.66 7.05
C TYR A 58 -22.25 3.85 7.61
N THR A 59 -21.48 3.60 8.68
CA THR A 59 -20.78 4.67 9.44
C THR A 59 -19.30 4.79 9.11
N THR A 60 -18.70 3.76 8.51
CA THR A 60 -17.28 3.72 8.15
C THR A 60 -17.15 3.45 6.66
N VAL A 61 -16.33 4.23 5.95
CA VAL A 61 -16.00 3.99 4.55
C VAL A 61 -14.49 4.13 4.42
N SER A 62 -13.74 3.04 4.61
CA SER A 62 -12.34 3.03 4.19
C SER A 62 -12.29 2.95 2.66
N LYS A 63 -11.37 3.70 2.07
CA LYS A 63 -11.17 3.72 0.61
C LYS A 63 -9.69 3.54 0.32
N ASP A 64 -9.35 2.40 -0.26
CA ASP A 64 -8.03 2.20 -0.84
C ASP A 64 -8.13 2.42 -2.34
N TYR A 65 -7.15 3.12 -2.90
CA TYR A 65 -7.16 3.52 -4.29
C TYR A 65 -5.78 3.36 -4.89
N GLN A 66 -5.69 2.61 -5.98
CA GLN A 66 -4.46 2.46 -6.75
C GLN A 66 -4.68 2.99 -8.17
N GLN A 67 -3.74 3.81 -8.62
CA GLN A 67 -3.65 4.36 -9.98
C GLN A 67 -2.37 3.83 -10.66
N ASP A 68 -2.28 4.08 -11.96
CA ASP A 68 -1.12 3.74 -12.79
C ASP A 68 -0.86 2.23 -12.91
N LEU A 69 -1.88 1.41 -12.63
CA LEU A 69 -1.87 0.00 -12.99
C LEU A 69 -2.18 -0.14 -14.49
N LEU A 70 -1.75 -1.26 -15.06
CA LEU A 70 -2.09 -1.62 -16.43
C LEU A 70 -2.85 -2.95 -16.42
N TYR A 71 -4.03 -2.97 -17.03
CA TYR A 71 -4.74 -4.21 -17.33
C TYR A 71 -3.99 -4.93 -18.45
N LEU A 72 -3.48 -6.12 -18.11
CA LEU A 72 -2.65 -6.96 -18.99
C LEU A 72 -1.43 -6.22 -19.57
N ASP A 73 -0.88 -5.24 -18.85
CA ASP A 73 0.22 -4.38 -19.29
C ASP A 73 -0.07 -3.48 -20.53
N VAL A 74 -1.35 -3.34 -20.91
CA VAL A 74 -1.73 -2.58 -22.12
C VAL A 74 -2.59 -1.37 -21.82
N LEU A 75 -3.64 -1.53 -21.01
CA LEU A 75 -4.65 -0.48 -20.82
C LEU A 75 -4.57 0.11 -19.42
N PRO A 76 -4.78 1.44 -19.26
CA PRO A 76 -4.88 2.03 -17.93
C PRO A 76 -5.92 1.33 -17.08
N GLN A 77 -5.51 0.89 -15.90
CA GLN A 77 -6.35 0.27 -14.89
C GLN A 77 -6.31 1.09 -13.60
N GLU A 78 -7.47 1.24 -12.99
CA GLU A 78 -7.64 1.89 -11.71
C GLU A 78 -8.49 0.98 -10.82
N THR A 79 -8.07 0.82 -9.57
CA THR A 79 -8.73 -0.09 -8.64
C THR A 79 -9.13 0.65 -7.38
N LEU A 80 -10.23 0.20 -6.79
CA LEU A 80 -10.85 0.89 -5.66
C LEU A 80 -11.48 -0.14 -4.73
N ARG A 81 -11.13 -0.08 -3.45
CA ARG A 81 -11.70 -0.94 -2.42
C ARG A 81 -12.53 -0.11 -1.44
N TYR A 82 -13.71 -0.61 -1.07
CA TYR A 82 -14.56 -0.04 -0.03
C TYR A 82 -14.85 -1.06 1.05
N THR A 83 -14.53 -0.71 2.28
CA THR A 83 -15.07 -1.43 3.44
C THR A 83 -16.09 -0.56 4.13
N ILE A 84 -17.33 -1.05 4.21
CA ILE A 84 -18.44 -0.37 4.87
C ILE A 84 -19.01 -1.21 6.00
N GLU A 85 -19.23 -0.58 7.16
CA GLU A 85 -19.70 -1.26 8.38
C GLU A 85 -20.92 -0.54 9.00
N ALA A 86 -21.88 -1.36 9.43
CA ALA A 86 -23.09 -1.01 10.16
C ALA A 86 -23.30 -2.05 11.27
N ASP A 87 -24.23 -1.80 12.19
CA ASP A 87 -24.47 -2.73 13.31
C ASP A 87 -24.84 -4.13 12.79
N GLY A 88 -23.97 -5.11 13.04
CA GLY A 88 -24.11 -6.48 12.57
C GLY A 88 -23.99 -6.70 11.05
N SER A 89 -23.49 -5.73 10.27
CA SER A 89 -23.25 -5.89 8.82
C SER A 89 -21.93 -5.26 8.38
N LYS A 90 -21.16 -6.01 7.58
CA LYS A 90 -19.93 -5.52 6.94
C LYS A 90 -19.90 -5.95 5.48
N LEU A 91 -19.54 -5.03 4.60
CA LEU A 91 -19.27 -5.30 3.20
C LEU A 91 -17.87 -4.81 2.86
N ASP A 92 -17.10 -5.65 2.18
CA ASP A 92 -15.83 -5.29 1.56
C ASP A 92 -15.93 -5.53 0.06
N ILE A 93 -15.81 -4.47 -0.74
CA ILE A 93 -16.08 -4.49 -2.17
C ILE A 93 -14.89 -3.89 -2.92
N TYR A 94 -14.35 -4.67 -3.84
CA TYR A 94 -13.29 -4.29 -4.74
C TYR A 94 -13.83 -4.01 -6.14
N TYR A 95 -13.38 -2.91 -6.74
CA TYR A 95 -13.78 -2.44 -8.06
C TYR A 95 -12.54 -2.34 -8.94
N THR A 96 -12.66 -2.79 -10.19
CA THR A 96 -11.66 -2.56 -11.23
C THR A 96 -12.29 -1.76 -12.36
N PHE A 97 -11.63 -0.67 -12.72
CA PHE A 97 -11.96 0.17 -13.87
C PHE A 97 -10.84 0.04 -14.89
N VAL A 98 -11.19 -0.24 -16.14
CA VAL A 98 -10.24 -0.31 -17.25
C VAL A 98 -10.63 0.76 -18.26
N ASN A 99 -9.69 1.65 -18.58
CA ASN A 99 -9.90 2.79 -19.47
C ASN A 99 -11.14 3.63 -19.09
N GLY A 100 -11.31 3.88 -17.79
CA GLY A 100 -12.43 4.65 -17.23
C GLY A 100 -13.80 3.96 -17.25
N LYS A 101 -13.87 2.66 -17.57
CA LYS A 101 -15.12 1.88 -17.52
C LYS A 101 -15.05 0.83 -16.42
N LEU A 102 -16.16 0.64 -15.70
CA LEU A 102 -16.28 -0.44 -14.71
C LEU A 102 -16.17 -1.80 -15.40
N GLN A 103 -15.12 -2.56 -15.07
CA GLN A 103 -14.83 -3.88 -15.61
C GLN A 103 -15.16 -4.99 -14.61
N LYS A 104 -14.85 -4.81 -13.32
CA LYS A 104 -15.10 -5.82 -12.29
C LYS A 104 -15.65 -5.21 -11.01
N ILE A 105 -16.62 -5.88 -10.41
CA ILE A 105 -17.03 -5.73 -9.01
C ILE A 105 -16.76 -7.08 -8.35
N HIS A 106 -16.02 -7.11 -7.25
CA HIS A 106 -15.82 -8.31 -6.45
C HIS A 106 -16.15 -7.98 -4.99
N VAL A 107 -17.17 -8.64 -4.45
CA VAL A 107 -17.49 -8.59 -3.02
C VAL A 107 -16.57 -9.58 -2.31
N LEU A 108 -15.54 -9.03 -1.66
CA LEU A 108 -14.50 -9.78 -0.96
C LEU A 108 -15.08 -10.38 0.34
N ASP A 109 -15.78 -9.56 1.12
CA ASP A 109 -16.47 -9.97 2.35
C ASP A 109 -17.92 -9.50 2.37
N ASN A 110 -18.82 -10.36 2.85
CA ASN A 110 -20.21 -10.04 3.14
C ASN A 110 -20.63 -10.68 4.46
N LEU A 111 -20.47 -9.93 5.55
CA LEU A 111 -20.84 -10.39 6.89
C LEU A 111 -22.19 -9.79 7.29
N GLY A 112 -23.05 -10.64 7.84
CA GLY A 112 -24.40 -10.25 8.25
C GLY A 112 -25.33 -10.01 7.07
N SER A 113 -26.33 -9.15 7.26
CA SER A 113 -27.30 -8.80 6.21
C SER A 113 -27.02 -7.40 5.66
N PRO A 114 -26.66 -7.27 4.36
CA PRO A 114 -26.49 -5.99 3.69
C PRO A 114 -27.69 -5.06 3.85
N GLN A 115 -27.42 -3.79 4.15
CA GLN A 115 -28.45 -2.76 4.25
C GLN A 115 -28.75 -2.23 2.85
N MET A 116 -29.88 -2.67 2.29
CA MET A 116 -30.28 -2.35 0.92
C MET A 116 -31.26 -1.17 0.85
N GLN A 117 -31.28 -0.47 -0.29
CA GLN A 117 -32.24 0.60 -0.58
C GLN A 117 -33.65 0.05 -0.82
N LYS A 118 -33.73 -1.16 -1.36
CA LYS A 118 -34.96 -1.91 -1.64
C LYS A 118 -34.80 -3.34 -1.13
N ALA A 119 -35.92 -3.99 -0.85
CA ALA A 119 -35.89 -5.42 -0.50
C ALA A 119 -35.24 -6.20 -1.65
N ILE A 120 -34.30 -7.11 -1.30
CA ILE A 120 -33.66 -7.99 -2.27
C ILE A 120 -34.70 -8.98 -2.81
N SER A 121 -34.68 -9.20 -4.12
CA SER A 121 -35.53 -10.18 -4.79
C SER A 121 -35.27 -11.60 -4.27
N ALA A 122 -36.29 -12.47 -4.31
CA ALA A 122 -36.24 -13.77 -3.63
C ALA A 122 -35.34 -14.82 -4.30
N ASN A 123 -34.89 -14.59 -5.54
CA ASN A 123 -34.05 -15.52 -6.30
C ASN A 123 -33.02 -14.76 -7.14
N ALA A 124 -31.95 -15.46 -7.54
CA ALA A 124 -30.82 -14.87 -8.27
C ALA A 124 -31.18 -14.40 -9.70
N LEU A 125 -32.20 -15.00 -10.32
CA LEU A 125 -32.67 -14.60 -11.64
C LEU A 125 -33.26 -13.18 -11.62
N ASP A 126 -34.12 -12.89 -10.65
CA ASP A 126 -34.72 -11.57 -10.48
C ASP A 126 -33.67 -10.54 -10.06
N MET A 127 -32.75 -10.91 -9.15
CA MET A 127 -31.61 -10.06 -8.80
C MET A 127 -30.74 -9.71 -10.02
N SER A 128 -30.52 -10.66 -10.93
CA SER A 128 -29.75 -10.43 -12.16
C SER A 128 -30.47 -9.46 -13.10
N LYS A 129 -31.79 -9.57 -13.23
CA LYS A 129 -32.58 -8.65 -14.05
C LYS A 129 -32.53 -7.24 -13.47
N ASP A 130 -32.70 -7.10 -12.16
CA ASP A 130 -32.62 -5.82 -11.47
C ASP A 130 -31.23 -5.19 -11.60
N PHE A 131 -30.17 -5.99 -11.42
CA PHE A 131 -28.79 -5.54 -11.59
C PHE A 131 -28.54 -5.03 -13.01
N LEU A 132 -28.93 -5.78 -14.05
CA LEU A 132 -28.71 -5.38 -15.44
C LEU A 132 -29.50 -4.13 -15.83
N ILE A 133 -30.70 -3.93 -15.28
CA ILE A 133 -31.47 -2.68 -15.44
C ILE A 133 -30.70 -1.50 -14.84
N ASN A 134 -30.26 -1.65 -13.60
CA ASN A 134 -29.51 -0.60 -12.92
C ASN A 134 -28.16 -0.31 -13.62
N TYR A 135 -27.48 -1.35 -14.08
CA TYR A 135 -26.21 -1.22 -14.78
C TYR A 135 -26.37 -0.60 -16.17
N GLN A 136 -27.47 -0.90 -16.88
CA GLN A 136 -27.86 -0.17 -18.10
C GLN A 136 -28.06 1.32 -17.82
N GLU A 137 -28.76 1.66 -16.74
CA GLU A 137 -28.98 3.06 -16.35
C GLU A 137 -27.68 3.76 -15.97
N TYR A 138 -26.74 3.08 -15.31
CA TYR A 138 -25.44 3.61 -14.95
C TYR A 138 -24.53 3.81 -16.17
N SER A 139 -24.31 2.74 -16.94
CA SER A 139 -23.41 2.71 -18.11
C SER A 139 -23.95 3.46 -19.34
N LYS A 140 -25.26 3.70 -19.39
CA LYS A 140 -25.99 4.23 -20.56
C LYS A 140 -25.85 3.35 -21.81
N ASN A 141 -25.57 2.06 -21.63
CA ASN A 141 -25.43 1.10 -22.73
C ASN A 141 -26.66 0.19 -22.82
N ALA A 142 -27.37 0.23 -23.95
CA ALA A 142 -28.58 -0.55 -24.18
C ALA A 142 -28.34 -2.07 -24.22
N PHE A 143 -27.08 -2.50 -24.43
CA PHE A 143 -26.68 -3.91 -24.47
C PHE A 143 -27.12 -4.70 -23.22
N TYR A 144 -27.03 -4.12 -22.03
CA TYR A 144 -27.42 -4.83 -20.80
C TYR A 144 -28.94 -5.06 -20.72
N GLY A 145 -29.74 -4.25 -21.42
CA GLY A 145 -31.16 -4.52 -21.63
C GLY A 145 -31.40 -5.74 -22.52
N GLU A 146 -30.54 -5.99 -23.50
CA GLU A 146 -30.54 -7.20 -24.31
C GLU A 146 -30.17 -8.42 -23.47
N LEU A 147 -29.11 -8.34 -22.64
CA LEU A 147 -28.75 -9.40 -21.69
C LEU A 147 -29.91 -9.73 -20.76
N LYS A 148 -30.55 -8.71 -20.17
CA LYS A 148 -31.73 -8.87 -19.31
C LYS A 148 -32.86 -9.61 -20.03
N SER A 149 -33.06 -9.37 -21.32
CA SER A 149 -34.13 -10.03 -22.09
C SER A 149 -33.88 -11.54 -22.27
N THR A 150 -32.62 -11.97 -22.32
CA THR A 150 -32.28 -13.41 -22.41
C THR A 150 -32.73 -14.18 -21.17
N LEU A 151 -32.72 -13.52 -20.01
CA LEU A 151 -33.16 -14.08 -18.72
C LEU A 151 -34.67 -14.30 -18.62
N ASP A 152 -35.48 -13.79 -19.57
CA ASP A 152 -36.92 -14.04 -19.58
C ASP A 152 -37.28 -15.48 -19.99
N THR A 153 -36.31 -16.23 -20.53
CA THR A 153 -36.48 -17.64 -20.94
C THR A 153 -35.85 -18.65 -19.99
N VAL A 154 -35.20 -18.20 -18.92
CA VAL A 154 -34.46 -19.03 -17.96
C VAL A 154 -35.37 -19.49 -16.83
N ASP A 155 -35.27 -20.77 -16.44
CA ASP A 155 -35.85 -21.30 -15.20
C ASP A 155 -34.84 -21.08 -14.07
N ALA A 156 -35.24 -20.34 -13.03
CA ALA A 156 -34.35 -19.89 -11.95
C ALA A 156 -33.72 -21.00 -11.10
N ASN A 157 -34.16 -22.26 -11.23
CA ASN A 157 -33.74 -23.37 -10.36
C ASN A 157 -33.00 -24.49 -11.11
N LYS A 158 -32.47 -24.22 -12.30
CA LYS A 158 -31.82 -25.23 -13.13
C LYS A 158 -30.64 -24.65 -13.90
N ASN A 159 -29.68 -25.52 -14.16
CA ASN A 159 -28.62 -25.20 -15.11
C ASN A 159 -29.23 -25.03 -16.51
N VAL A 160 -28.86 -23.96 -17.20
CA VAL A 160 -29.36 -23.63 -18.53
C VAL A 160 -28.21 -23.20 -19.41
N THR A 161 -28.16 -23.72 -20.64
CA THR A 161 -27.32 -23.17 -21.70
C THR A 161 -28.21 -22.80 -22.88
N ALA A 162 -28.15 -21.56 -23.33
CA ALA A 162 -28.96 -21.06 -24.43
C ALA A 162 -28.20 -20.03 -25.27
N THR A 163 -28.50 -19.96 -26.57
CA THR A 163 -27.84 -19.05 -27.51
C THR A 163 -28.84 -18.05 -28.09
N PHE A 164 -28.50 -16.76 -28.03
CA PHE A 164 -29.30 -15.63 -28.49
C PHE A 164 -28.47 -14.79 -29.46
N GLY A 165 -28.67 -15.01 -30.76
CA GLY A 165 -27.82 -14.40 -31.78
C GLY A 165 -26.36 -14.80 -31.57
N ASN A 166 -25.48 -13.82 -31.33
CA ASN A 166 -24.05 -14.03 -31.09
C ASN A 166 -23.68 -14.11 -29.60
N MET A 167 -24.65 -14.43 -28.73
CA MET A 167 -24.44 -14.54 -27.29
C MET A 167 -24.83 -15.93 -26.82
N LYS A 168 -23.97 -16.57 -26.03
CA LYS A 168 -24.27 -17.82 -25.33
C LYS A 168 -24.39 -17.51 -23.84
N LEU A 169 -25.58 -17.76 -23.28
CA LEU A 169 -25.83 -17.72 -21.85
C LEU A 169 -25.63 -19.11 -21.25
N SER A 170 -24.83 -19.18 -20.20
CA SER A 170 -24.73 -20.33 -19.30
C SER A 170 -25.16 -19.91 -17.90
N VAL A 171 -26.09 -20.66 -17.31
CA VAL A 171 -26.56 -20.51 -15.93
C VAL A 171 -26.16 -21.76 -15.18
N THR A 172 -25.43 -21.58 -14.08
CA THR A 172 -24.98 -22.66 -13.20
C THR A 172 -25.55 -22.41 -11.80
N GLU A 173 -26.43 -23.30 -11.35
CA GLU A 173 -27.07 -23.29 -10.05
C GLU A 173 -26.42 -24.32 -9.13
N LYS A 174 -25.95 -23.87 -7.96
CA LYS A 174 -25.44 -24.68 -6.86
C LYS A 174 -26.27 -24.40 -5.60
N ALA A 175 -26.02 -25.17 -4.53
CA ALA A 175 -26.82 -25.09 -3.30
C ALA A 175 -26.83 -23.70 -2.64
N ILE A 176 -25.75 -22.93 -2.76
CA ILE A 176 -25.57 -21.62 -2.12
C ILE A 176 -25.22 -20.50 -3.12
N SER A 177 -25.09 -20.81 -4.41
CA SER A 177 -24.65 -19.85 -5.42
C SER A 177 -25.28 -20.08 -6.79
N THR A 178 -25.44 -18.99 -7.54
CA THR A 178 -25.92 -18.99 -8.93
C THR A 178 -25.02 -18.11 -9.77
N THR A 179 -24.53 -18.62 -10.90
CA THR A 179 -23.72 -17.86 -11.85
C THR A 179 -24.42 -17.74 -13.20
N PHE A 180 -24.49 -16.53 -13.73
CA PHE A 180 -24.96 -16.20 -15.08
C PHE A 180 -23.78 -15.70 -15.89
N ARG A 181 -23.43 -16.37 -16.97
CA ARG A 181 -22.32 -15.96 -17.85
C ARG A 181 -22.78 -15.88 -19.29
N TRP A 182 -22.57 -14.72 -19.90
CA TRP A 182 -22.75 -14.48 -21.33
C TRP A 182 -21.39 -14.44 -21.99
N VAL A 183 -21.20 -15.26 -23.03
CA VAL A 183 -19.98 -15.32 -23.82
C VAL A 183 -20.34 -15.00 -25.27
N TYR A 184 -19.52 -14.22 -25.96
CA TYR A 184 -19.70 -14.01 -27.38
C TYR A 184 -19.46 -15.32 -28.15
N THR A 185 -20.34 -15.61 -29.10
CA THR A 185 -20.20 -16.75 -30.00
C THR A 185 -20.56 -16.37 -31.42
N PHE A 186 -19.90 -16.97 -32.40
CA PHE A 186 -20.24 -16.84 -33.81
C PHE A 186 -20.07 -18.18 -34.51
N ASN A 187 -21.14 -18.67 -35.16
CA ASN A 187 -21.18 -19.99 -35.81
C ASN A 187 -20.68 -21.15 -34.91
N GLY A 188 -20.97 -21.09 -33.61
CA GLY A 188 -20.56 -22.11 -32.63
C GLY A 188 -19.13 -22.00 -32.12
N ILE A 189 -18.34 -21.03 -32.59
CA ILE A 189 -17.02 -20.69 -32.05
C ILE A 189 -17.21 -19.67 -30.93
N GLU A 190 -16.61 -19.90 -29.77
CA GLU A 190 -16.75 -19.04 -28.58
C GLU A 190 -15.55 -18.12 -28.41
N ALA A 191 -15.80 -16.97 -27.79
CA ALA A 191 -14.82 -15.96 -27.42
C ALA A 191 -14.83 -15.77 -25.89
N PRO A 192 -14.16 -16.65 -25.11
CA PRO A 192 -14.24 -16.66 -23.65
C PRO A 192 -13.95 -15.31 -23.00
N ASP A 193 -12.92 -14.60 -23.50
CA ASP A 193 -12.50 -13.30 -22.98
C ASP A 193 -13.57 -12.21 -23.16
N LYS A 194 -14.39 -12.31 -24.23
CA LYS A 194 -15.49 -11.37 -24.49
C LYS A 194 -16.76 -11.83 -23.81
N CYS A 195 -16.84 -11.55 -22.51
CA CYS A 195 -17.91 -12.03 -21.65
C CYS A 195 -18.50 -10.97 -20.72
N VAL A 196 -19.69 -11.28 -20.20
CA VAL A 196 -20.28 -10.66 -19.00
C VAL A 196 -20.61 -11.78 -18.02
N ALA A 197 -20.31 -11.61 -16.74
CA ALA A 197 -20.65 -12.58 -15.70
C ALA A 197 -21.25 -11.91 -14.46
N LEU A 198 -22.22 -12.59 -13.85
CA LEU A 198 -22.82 -12.24 -12.57
C LEU A 198 -22.88 -13.50 -11.70
N LYS A 199 -22.30 -13.44 -10.51
CA LYS A 199 -22.47 -14.49 -9.50
C LYS A 199 -23.16 -13.93 -8.27
N TYR A 200 -24.11 -14.70 -7.77
CA TYR A 200 -24.74 -14.49 -6.48
C TYR A 200 -24.36 -15.62 -5.56
N GLU A 201 -24.06 -15.29 -4.31
CA GLU A 201 -23.76 -16.24 -3.26
C GLU A 201 -24.50 -15.82 -1.99
N ASN A 202 -25.13 -16.78 -1.32
CA ASN A 202 -25.93 -16.53 -0.11
C ASN A 202 -26.98 -15.40 -0.28
N GLY A 203 -27.56 -15.28 -1.48
CA GLY A 203 -28.59 -14.29 -1.78
C GLY A 203 -28.07 -12.85 -1.98
N PHE A 204 -26.78 -12.65 -2.20
CA PHE A 204 -26.18 -11.34 -2.48
C PHE A 204 -25.18 -11.43 -3.65
N LEU A 205 -24.87 -10.29 -4.28
CA LEU A 205 -23.87 -10.24 -5.35
C LEU A 205 -22.50 -10.66 -4.80
N LYS A 206 -21.85 -11.63 -5.45
CA LYS A 206 -20.48 -12.04 -5.17
C LYS A 206 -19.50 -11.37 -6.12
N TYR A 207 -19.76 -11.45 -7.43
CA TYR A 207 -18.97 -10.71 -8.41
C TYR A 207 -19.78 -10.34 -9.66
N PHE A 208 -19.28 -9.32 -10.35
CA PHE A 208 -19.68 -8.90 -11.68
C PHE A 208 -18.41 -8.70 -12.51
N ILE A 209 -18.38 -9.24 -13.73
CA ILE A 209 -17.30 -9.03 -14.70
C ILE A 209 -17.92 -8.57 -16.02
N ASP A 210 -17.36 -7.54 -16.62
CA ASP A 210 -17.73 -7.04 -17.93
C ASP A 210 -16.52 -6.75 -18.80
N ASN A 211 -16.22 -7.71 -19.65
CA ASN A 211 -15.18 -7.63 -20.65
C ASN A 211 -15.78 -7.41 -22.05
N TRP A 212 -17.09 -7.15 -22.15
CA TRP A 212 -17.78 -7.17 -23.44
C TRP A 212 -17.33 -6.04 -24.35
N ASP A 213 -17.27 -4.80 -23.88
CA ASP A 213 -16.80 -3.68 -24.68
C ASP A 213 -15.26 -3.61 -24.76
N LEU A 214 -14.58 -4.29 -23.85
CA LEU A 214 -13.12 -4.33 -23.74
C LEU A 214 -12.51 -5.12 -24.89
N TYR A 215 -12.99 -6.35 -25.09
CA TYR A 215 -12.55 -7.20 -26.19
C TYR A 215 -13.41 -7.00 -27.42
N LYS A 216 -12.77 -6.71 -28.56
CA LYS A 216 -13.46 -6.50 -29.84
C LYS A 216 -13.23 -7.69 -30.76
N ILE A 217 -14.17 -7.97 -31.65
CA ILE A 217 -14.01 -9.01 -32.67
C ILE A 217 -13.44 -8.36 -33.92
N GLY A 218 -12.18 -8.67 -34.25
CA GLY A 218 -11.50 -8.11 -35.42
C GLY A 218 -11.93 -8.78 -36.72
N SER A 219 -12.33 -10.04 -36.66
CA SER A 219 -12.85 -10.82 -37.79
C SER A 219 -13.77 -11.91 -37.29
N THR A 220 -14.84 -12.24 -38.01
CA THR A 220 -15.65 -13.45 -37.80
C THR A 220 -15.48 -14.46 -38.94
N THR A 221 -14.61 -14.15 -39.89
CA THR A 221 -14.42 -14.95 -41.09
C THR A 221 -13.60 -16.19 -40.75
N VAL A 222 -13.96 -17.35 -41.28
CA VAL A 222 -13.12 -18.56 -41.19
C VAL A 222 -12.81 -18.96 -42.63
N ASN A 223 -11.73 -18.41 -43.18
CA ASN A 223 -11.27 -18.70 -44.55
C ASN A 223 -10.40 -19.94 -44.61
N VAL A 224 -9.78 -20.30 -43.48
CA VAL A 224 -8.92 -21.45 -43.33
C VAL A 224 -9.78 -22.60 -42.82
N SER A 225 -10.05 -23.55 -43.72
CA SER A 225 -10.65 -24.83 -43.35
C SER A 225 -9.76 -25.59 -42.36
N GLU A 226 -10.33 -26.57 -41.67
CA GLU A 226 -9.53 -27.42 -40.75
C GLU A 226 -8.40 -28.13 -41.48
N GLU A 227 -8.66 -28.62 -42.68
CA GLU A 227 -7.67 -29.25 -43.55
C GLU A 227 -6.53 -28.28 -43.90
N GLN A 228 -6.85 -27.06 -44.32
CA GLN A 228 -5.82 -26.04 -44.60
C GLN A 228 -5.03 -25.63 -43.35
N ALA A 229 -5.69 -25.54 -42.18
CA ALA A 229 -5.01 -25.18 -40.94
C ALA A 229 -4.07 -26.31 -40.47
N ILE A 230 -4.48 -27.57 -40.65
CA ILE A 230 -3.66 -28.77 -40.48
C ILE A 230 -2.46 -28.69 -41.43
N ASP A 231 -2.65 -28.38 -42.72
CA ASP A 231 -1.56 -28.23 -43.69
C ASP A 231 -0.58 -27.12 -43.28
N ILE A 232 -1.07 -25.98 -42.79
CA ILE A 232 -0.24 -24.88 -42.27
C ILE A 232 0.56 -25.33 -41.05
N GLY A 233 -0.11 -25.96 -40.07
CA GLY A 233 0.54 -26.45 -38.85
C GLY A 233 1.61 -27.49 -39.15
N MET A 234 1.30 -28.45 -40.02
CA MET A 234 2.27 -29.44 -40.51
C MET A 234 3.43 -28.77 -41.26
N SER A 235 3.15 -27.81 -42.14
CA SER A 235 4.19 -27.07 -42.87
C SER A 235 5.09 -26.24 -41.96
N ARG A 236 4.54 -25.62 -40.91
CA ARG A 236 5.31 -24.91 -39.88
C ARG A 236 6.24 -25.85 -39.16
N ALA A 237 5.72 -26.99 -38.70
CA ALA A 237 6.50 -28.00 -38.03
C ALA A 237 7.59 -28.59 -38.93
N MET A 238 7.29 -28.92 -40.19
CA MET A 238 8.29 -29.45 -41.15
C MET A 238 9.42 -28.47 -41.44
N ASN A 239 9.14 -27.16 -41.40
CA ASN A 239 10.13 -26.11 -41.62
C ASN A 239 10.78 -25.59 -40.34
N ALA A 240 10.25 -25.95 -39.17
CA ALA A 240 10.88 -25.65 -37.90
C ALA A 240 12.15 -26.49 -37.78
N THR A 241 13.20 -25.84 -37.27
CA THR A 241 14.49 -26.47 -37.09
C THR A 241 14.86 -26.46 -35.63
N TRP A 242 15.47 -27.55 -35.19
CA TRP A 242 15.97 -27.68 -33.85
C TRP A 242 17.49 -27.89 -33.89
N SER A 243 18.15 -27.45 -32.83
CA SER A 243 19.59 -27.52 -32.67
C SER A 243 19.89 -27.97 -31.25
N GLY A 244 20.98 -28.68 -31.05
CA GLY A 244 21.31 -29.22 -29.75
C GLY A 244 22.45 -30.22 -29.82
N THR A 245 22.57 -31.00 -28.76
CA THR A 245 23.64 -31.97 -28.60
C THR A 245 22.99 -33.31 -28.27
N PHE A 246 23.30 -34.34 -29.06
CA PHE A 246 22.92 -35.71 -28.73
C PHE A 246 23.69 -36.18 -27.49
N GLU A 247 23.20 -37.22 -26.82
CA GLU A 247 23.83 -37.81 -25.64
C GLU A 247 25.28 -38.29 -25.88
N ASN A 248 25.66 -38.53 -27.13
CA ASN A 248 27.03 -38.88 -27.54
C ASN A 248 27.97 -37.66 -27.71
N ASN A 249 27.55 -36.47 -27.29
CA ASN A 249 28.23 -35.17 -27.49
C ASN A 249 28.36 -34.72 -28.96
N GLU A 250 27.64 -35.35 -29.89
CA GLU A 250 27.54 -34.84 -31.26
C GLU A 250 26.56 -33.67 -31.28
N THR A 251 27.10 -32.50 -31.62
CA THR A 251 26.30 -31.29 -31.83
C THR A 251 25.73 -31.32 -33.24
N PHE A 252 24.47 -30.91 -33.35
CA PHE A 252 23.81 -30.70 -34.63
C PHE A 252 23.10 -29.36 -34.59
N VAL A 253 22.99 -28.73 -35.76
CA VAL A 253 22.38 -27.42 -35.91
C VAL A 253 21.45 -27.50 -37.11
N GLY A 254 20.21 -27.05 -36.93
CA GLY A 254 19.29 -26.85 -38.04
C GLY A 254 18.63 -28.12 -38.59
N VAL A 255 18.39 -29.16 -37.78
CA VAL A 255 17.71 -30.39 -38.22
C VAL A 255 16.20 -30.14 -38.30
N LYS A 256 15.52 -30.68 -39.31
CA LYS A 256 14.06 -30.57 -39.49
C LYS A 256 13.29 -31.68 -38.76
N TYR A 257 12.05 -31.40 -38.39
CA TYR A 257 11.11 -32.40 -37.88
C TYR A 257 10.44 -33.18 -39.00
N ASN A 258 10.20 -34.47 -38.79
CA ASN A 258 9.41 -35.34 -39.66
C ASN A 258 8.03 -35.51 -39.01
N VAL A 259 7.00 -35.10 -39.75
CA VAL A 259 5.66 -34.88 -39.21
C VAL A 259 4.74 -36.02 -39.64
N THR A 260 4.04 -36.65 -38.69
CA THR A 260 3.13 -37.78 -38.96
C THR A 260 1.69 -37.39 -39.18
N GLY A 261 1.27 -36.29 -38.58
CA GLY A 261 -0.12 -35.87 -38.64
C GLY A 261 -0.35 -34.59 -37.85
N ALA A 262 -1.57 -34.09 -37.94
CA ALA A 262 -2.04 -33.02 -37.09
C ALA A 262 -3.56 -33.08 -36.97
N MET A 263 -4.09 -32.44 -35.92
CA MET A 263 -5.52 -32.22 -35.74
C MET A 263 -5.80 -30.83 -35.19
N VAL A 264 -7.01 -30.33 -35.44
CA VAL A 264 -7.52 -29.14 -34.76
C VAL A 264 -8.04 -29.57 -33.39
N TRP A 265 -7.39 -29.13 -32.31
CA TRP A 265 -7.81 -29.43 -30.94
C TRP A 265 -9.03 -28.60 -30.52
N LYS A 266 -8.95 -27.28 -30.74
CA LYS A 266 -10.01 -26.33 -30.39
C LYS A 266 -10.01 -25.20 -31.42
N THR A 267 -11.20 -24.66 -31.66
CA THR A 267 -11.37 -23.41 -32.40
C THR A 267 -12.06 -22.40 -31.48
N VAL A 268 -11.44 -21.25 -31.31
CA VAL A 268 -11.81 -20.24 -30.30
C VAL A 268 -11.39 -18.86 -30.82
N PHE A 269 -12.09 -17.81 -30.43
CA PHE A 269 -11.59 -16.46 -30.62
C PHE A 269 -10.55 -16.14 -29.54
N ALA A 270 -9.34 -15.74 -29.96
CA ALA A 270 -8.23 -15.44 -29.06
C ALA A 270 -7.61 -14.07 -29.41
N ASN A 271 -7.00 -13.45 -28.41
CA ASN A 271 -6.28 -12.18 -28.54
C ASN A 271 -4.80 -12.42 -28.88
N SER A 272 -4.05 -11.34 -29.13
CA SER A 272 -2.65 -11.45 -29.55
C SER A 272 -1.61 -11.14 -28.46
N LEU A 273 -2.01 -10.96 -27.20
CA LEU A 273 -1.12 -10.55 -26.10
C LEU A 273 0.10 -11.45 -25.91
N PHE A 274 -0.07 -12.75 -26.18
CA PHE A 274 0.95 -13.77 -25.92
C PHE A 274 1.39 -14.48 -27.22
N MET A 275 1.23 -13.81 -28.37
CA MET A 275 1.58 -14.37 -29.67
C MET A 275 2.95 -13.85 -30.13
N ASP A 276 3.79 -14.71 -30.72
CA ASP A 276 5.11 -14.31 -31.25
C ASP A 276 4.97 -13.20 -32.31
N ASN A 277 3.92 -13.30 -33.12
CA ASN A 277 3.59 -12.34 -34.16
C ASN A 277 2.21 -11.74 -33.87
N PRO A 278 2.14 -10.68 -33.04
CA PRO A 278 0.88 -10.02 -32.76
C PRO A 278 0.34 -9.37 -34.03
N ARG A 279 -0.96 -9.55 -34.26
CA ARG A 279 -1.58 -9.26 -35.56
C ARG A 279 -2.03 -7.80 -35.69
N ASP A 280 -2.32 -7.16 -34.57
CA ASP A 280 -2.88 -5.81 -34.51
C ASP A 280 -2.10 -4.94 -33.49
N GLN A 281 -2.24 -3.63 -33.61
CA GLN A 281 -1.80 -2.68 -32.58
C GLN A 281 -2.67 -2.71 -31.33
N ASP A 282 -3.92 -3.18 -31.44
CA ASP A 282 -4.82 -3.42 -30.30
C ASP A 282 -4.69 -4.88 -29.85
N PRO A 283 -3.93 -5.18 -28.78
CA PRO A 283 -3.64 -6.55 -28.39
C PRO A 283 -4.85 -7.26 -27.75
N LEU A 284 -5.94 -6.55 -27.46
CA LEU A 284 -7.22 -7.12 -26.97
C LEU A 284 -8.20 -7.44 -28.09
N MET A 285 -7.81 -7.24 -29.35
CA MET A 285 -8.61 -7.62 -30.50
C MET A 285 -8.63 -9.16 -30.66
N LEU A 286 -9.83 -9.73 -30.73
CA LEU A 286 -10.05 -11.16 -30.83
C LEU A 286 -10.26 -11.59 -32.29
N TYR A 287 -9.59 -12.67 -32.67
CA TYR A 287 -9.67 -13.28 -33.99
C TYR A 287 -9.91 -14.79 -33.86
N PRO A 288 -10.64 -15.42 -34.80
CA PRO A 288 -10.86 -16.85 -34.75
C PRO A 288 -9.50 -17.54 -34.96
N MET A 289 -9.17 -18.44 -34.04
CA MET A 289 -7.89 -19.14 -33.99
C MET A 289 -8.14 -20.64 -33.99
N ARG A 290 -7.40 -21.36 -34.83
CA ARG A 290 -7.30 -22.81 -34.81
C ARG A 290 -6.10 -23.17 -33.94
N HIS A 291 -6.36 -23.87 -32.84
CA HIS A 291 -5.30 -24.51 -32.07
C HIS A 291 -5.01 -25.86 -32.71
N ILE A 292 -3.89 -25.95 -33.42
CA ILE A 292 -3.45 -27.16 -34.12
C ILE A 292 -2.48 -27.92 -33.23
N TRP A 293 -2.75 -29.21 -33.08
CA TRP A 293 -1.82 -30.17 -32.50
C TRP A 293 -1.16 -30.94 -33.62
N VAL A 294 0.14 -30.77 -33.77
CA VAL A 294 0.97 -31.49 -34.74
C VAL A 294 1.70 -32.62 -34.03
N SER A 295 1.69 -33.82 -34.60
CA SER A 295 2.44 -34.98 -34.11
C SER A 295 3.65 -35.25 -35.01
N PHE A 296 4.76 -35.66 -34.40
CA PHE A 296 5.97 -36.05 -35.11
C PHE A 296 6.01 -37.58 -35.28
N ASP A 297 6.84 -38.08 -36.20
CA ASP A 297 7.04 -39.52 -36.41
C ASP A 297 7.82 -40.19 -35.30
N LYS A 298 8.69 -39.37 -34.73
CA LYS A 298 9.63 -39.71 -33.71
C LYS A 298 9.62 -38.62 -32.67
N PHE A 299 10.21 -38.96 -31.55
CA PHE A 299 10.54 -38.00 -30.54
C PHE A 299 11.93 -37.47 -30.81
N TYR A 300 12.00 -36.16 -30.79
CA TYR A 300 13.20 -35.38 -31.01
C TYR A 300 13.80 -35.05 -29.64
N PRO A 301 15.11 -34.76 -29.54
CA PRO A 301 15.75 -34.37 -28.30
C PRO A 301 14.99 -33.27 -27.54
N CYS A 302 15.12 -33.32 -26.22
CA CYS A 302 14.19 -32.72 -25.25
C CYS A 302 12.77 -33.34 -25.27
N TYR A 303 12.62 -34.52 -25.89
CA TYR A 303 11.37 -35.27 -26.03
C TYR A 303 10.25 -34.49 -26.69
N VAL A 304 10.62 -33.68 -27.66
CA VAL A 304 9.65 -33.02 -28.51
C VAL A 304 8.97 -34.08 -29.38
N TYR A 305 7.67 -34.28 -29.17
CA TYR A 305 6.86 -35.27 -29.93
C TYR A 305 5.85 -34.62 -30.86
N GLY A 306 5.79 -33.30 -30.81
CA GLY A 306 4.81 -32.55 -31.54
C GLY A 306 5.00 -31.06 -31.36
N MET A 307 4.01 -30.32 -31.85
CA MET A 307 4.02 -28.86 -31.78
C MET A 307 2.58 -28.36 -31.64
N ASN A 308 2.37 -27.40 -30.75
CA ASN A 308 1.18 -26.57 -30.75
C ASN A 308 1.42 -25.46 -31.77
N VAL A 309 0.54 -25.35 -32.76
CA VAL A 309 0.58 -24.26 -33.73
C VAL A 309 -0.74 -23.52 -33.68
N TYR A 310 -0.67 -22.23 -33.38
CA TYR A 310 -1.83 -21.36 -33.29
C TYR A 310 -1.97 -20.60 -34.61
N VAL A 311 -2.97 -20.98 -35.40
CA VAL A 311 -3.20 -20.44 -36.75
C VAL A 311 -4.43 -19.54 -36.74
N TRP A 312 -4.28 -18.30 -37.21
CA TRP A 312 -5.40 -17.40 -37.40
C TRP A 312 -6.32 -17.93 -38.51
N ALA A 313 -7.55 -18.31 -38.15
CA ALA A 313 -8.47 -19.05 -39.01
C ALA A 313 -9.02 -18.21 -40.18
N ASP A 314 -8.80 -16.90 -40.18
CA ASP A 314 -9.25 -15.97 -41.20
C ASP A 314 -8.14 -15.56 -42.20
N ALA A 315 -6.89 -15.52 -41.74
CA ALA A 315 -5.72 -15.12 -42.53
C ALA A 315 -4.82 -16.30 -42.94
N GLY A 316 -4.79 -17.38 -42.16
CA GLY A 316 -3.84 -18.50 -42.33
C GLY A 316 -2.44 -18.21 -41.82
N GLU A 317 -2.24 -17.07 -41.17
CA GLU A 317 -0.98 -16.70 -40.53
C GLU A 317 -0.81 -17.44 -39.21
N ILE A 318 0.43 -17.77 -38.85
CA ILE A 318 0.79 -18.41 -37.58
C ILE A 318 1.05 -17.31 -36.56
N GLY A 319 0.23 -17.28 -35.50
CA GLY A 319 0.38 -16.34 -34.39
C GLY A 319 1.49 -16.76 -33.43
N HIS A 320 1.50 -18.04 -33.06
CA HIS A 320 2.48 -18.62 -32.15
C HIS A 320 2.69 -20.09 -32.49
N SER A 321 3.89 -20.61 -32.19
CA SER A 321 4.15 -22.04 -32.21
C SER A 321 5.08 -22.39 -31.08
N GLN A 322 4.72 -23.42 -30.32
CA GLN A 322 5.58 -23.96 -29.27
C GLN A 322 5.66 -25.47 -29.43
N GLU A 323 6.85 -26.01 -29.21
CA GLU A 323 7.07 -27.44 -29.13
C GLU A 323 6.18 -28.06 -28.06
N ARG A 324 5.69 -29.27 -28.35
CA ARG A 324 5.08 -30.12 -27.34
C ARG A 324 6.13 -31.09 -26.86
N PHE A 325 6.43 -30.94 -25.60
CA PHE A 325 7.33 -31.83 -24.91
C PHE A 325 6.51 -32.97 -24.37
N SER A 326 6.97 -34.16 -24.67
CA SER A 326 6.46 -35.35 -24.04
C SER A 326 7.03 -35.31 -22.65
N THR A 327 6.11 -35.24 -21.73
CA THR A 327 6.37 -35.52 -20.33
C THR A 327 6.28 -37.03 -20.10
N MET A 328 6.10 -37.82 -21.17
CA MET A 328 6.29 -39.26 -21.25
C MET A 328 7.48 -39.64 -22.14
N ASP A 329 8.07 -40.73 -21.73
CA ASP A 329 9.07 -41.52 -22.36
C ASP A 329 8.79 -41.85 -23.83
N PRO A 330 9.67 -41.44 -24.77
CA PRO A 330 9.56 -41.84 -26.16
C PRO A 330 10.12 -43.24 -26.48
N PRO A 331 9.27 -44.20 -26.95
CA PRO A 331 9.73 -45.54 -27.29
C PRO A 331 11.02 -45.51 -28.12
N ALA A 332 12.04 -46.26 -27.72
CA ALA A 332 13.40 -46.11 -28.27
C ALA A 332 13.49 -46.32 -29.80
N ASP A 333 12.60 -47.11 -30.38
CA ASP A 333 12.45 -47.29 -31.82
C ASP A 333 11.84 -46.07 -32.53
N LEU A 334 11.14 -45.22 -31.77
CA LEU A 334 10.58 -43.94 -32.16
C LEU A 334 11.45 -42.75 -31.73
N MET A 335 12.66 -42.94 -31.21
CA MET A 335 13.61 -41.84 -31.00
C MET A 335 14.40 -41.52 -32.27
N VAL A 336 14.67 -40.23 -32.51
CA VAL A 336 15.55 -39.80 -33.60
C VAL A 336 17.02 -40.02 -33.20
N THR A 337 17.79 -40.69 -34.05
CA THR A 337 19.21 -41.01 -33.82
C THR A 337 20.15 -40.00 -34.48
N SER A 338 21.43 -40.02 -34.13
CA SER A 338 22.43 -39.18 -34.82
C SER A 338 22.58 -39.55 -36.31
N ASP A 339 22.43 -40.84 -36.65
CA ASP A 339 22.37 -41.31 -38.04
C ASP A 339 21.11 -40.78 -38.76
N ASP A 340 19.95 -40.75 -38.09
CA ASP A 340 18.72 -40.15 -38.64
C ASP A 340 18.90 -38.65 -38.88
N ALA A 341 19.51 -37.92 -37.95
CA ALA A 341 19.78 -36.50 -38.10
C ALA A 341 20.82 -36.21 -39.20
N ALA A 342 21.87 -37.03 -39.32
CA ALA A 342 22.82 -36.96 -40.42
C ALA A 342 22.16 -37.25 -41.78
N ALA A 343 21.23 -38.20 -41.84
CA ALA A 343 20.44 -38.51 -43.04
C ALA A 343 19.47 -37.37 -43.41
N LEU A 344 18.84 -36.73 -42.43
CA LEU A 344 17.96 -35.56 -42.62
C LEU A 344 18.76 -34.33 -43.12
N LEU A 345 19.96 -34.11 -42.60
CA LEU A 345 20.88 -33.06 -43.07
C LEU A 345 21.42 -33.35 -44.49
N ALA A 346 21.62 -34.62 -44.85
CA ALA A 346 22.08 -35.02 -46.18
C ALA A 346 21.00 -34.87 -47.27
N ASN A 347 19.72 -35.00 -46.91
CA ASN A 347 18.58 -34.88 -47.83
C ASN A 347 18.18 -33.43 -48.16
N ASP A 348 18.62 -32.44 -47.38
CA ASP A 348 18.29 -31.02 -47.55
C ASP A 348 19.32 -30.24 -48.40
N GLN A 349 20.31 -30.93 -49.00
CA GLN A 349 21.26 -30.32 -49.93
C GLN A 349 20.64 -30.13 -51.33
N GLU A 350 19.88 -29.06 -51.53
CA GLU A 350 19.81 -28.40 -52.85
C GLU A 350 20.95 -27.37 -53.01
N PRO A 351 21.39 -27.09 -54.26
CA PRO A 351 22.67 -26.44 -54.50
C PRO A 351 22.65 -24.96 -54.10
N ALA A 352 23.63 -24.58 -53.28
CA ALA A 352 23.89 -23.21 -52.86
C ALA A 352 24.05 -22.27 -54.07
N ASP A 353 23.23 -21.22 -54.11
CA ASP A 353 23.52 -20.01 -54.88
C ASP A 353 24.40 -19.09 -54.01
N ASP A 354 25.48 -18.64 -54.63
CA ASP A 354 26.65 -18.06 -54.00
C ASP A 354 26.51 -16.54 -54.04
N SER A 355 25.89 -15.94 -53.01
CA SER A 355 26.04 -14.51 -52.77
C SER A 355 25.96 -14.17 -51.29
N ALA A 356 27.14 -13.82 -50.77
CA ALA A 356 27.40 -13.36 -49.42
C ALA A 356 26.58 -12.13 -49.01
N GLU A 357 26.19 -12.07 -47.74
CA GLU A 357 26.31 -10.85 -46.94
C GLU A 357 26.64 -11.18 -45.48
N TYR A 358 27.66 -10.49 -44.98
CA TYR A 358 28.34 -10.70 -43.71
C TYR A 358 27.59 -9.97 -42.58
N SER A 359 27.35 -10.63 -41.45
CA SER A 359 26.96 -9.98 -40.18
C SER A 359 27.58 -10.75 -39.00
N PRO A 360 28.40 -10.12 -38.11
CA PRO A 360 29.08 -10.84 -37.04
C PRO A 360 28.41 -10.63 -35.68
N GLN A 361 28.13 -11.73 -34.99
CA GLN A 361 27.81 -11.86 -33.57
C GLN A 361 28.11 -13.33 -33.20
N TRP A 362 28.71 -13.76 -32.10
CA TRP A 362 29.40 -13.19 -30.93
C TRP A 362 30.20 -14.37 -30.32
N ASN A 363 31.02 -14.06 -29.31
CA ASN A 363 31.54 -14.88 -28.19
C ASN A 363 33.06 -14.69 -28.08
N GLU A 364 33.65 -14.40 -26.92
CA GLU A 364 33.21 -14.75 -25.58
C GLU A 364 33.91 -13.90 -24.51
N LEU A 365 33.28 -13.95 -23.33
CA LEU A 365 33.64 -13.57 -21.96
C LEU A 365 35.09 -13.17 -21.56
N VAL A 366 35.08 -12.40 -20.45
CA VAL A 366 35.97 -12.39 -19.26
C VAL A 366 36.56 -11.01 -18.96
N VAL A 367 36.44 -10.65 -17.67
CA VAL A 367 37.02 -9.50 -16.92
C VAL A 367 36.07 -8.32 -16.69
N LEU A 368 35.23 -8.43 -15.65
CA LEU A 368 34.75 -7.30 -14.88
C LEU A 368 35.23 -7.42 -13.43
N SER A 369 36.46 -6.97 -13.21
CA SER A 369 36.97 -6.57 -11.89
C SER A 369 37.95 -5.41 -12.07
N ALA A 370 37.44 -4.24 -12.49
CA ALA A 370 38.26 -3.02 -12.51
C ALA A 370 37.43 -1.71 -12.56
N PHE A 371 36.46 -1.53 -11.66
CA PHE A 371 35.84 -0.20 -11.42
C PHE A 371 36.03 0.31 -9.98
N ALA A 372 37.21 0.07 -9.40
CA ALA A 372 37.66 0.73 -8.18
C ALA A 372 39.02 1.47 -8.33
N VAL A 373 39.49 1.73 -9.56
CA VAL A 373 40.80 2.39 -9.80
C VAL A 373 40.69 3.73 -10.56
N LEU A 374 39.50 4.11 -11.04
CA LEU A 374 39.32 5.35 -11.81
C LEU A 374 38.94 6.60 -11.00
N SER A 375 38.90 6.51 -9.66
CA SER A 375 38.74 7.67 -8.76
C SER A 375 40.05 8.10 -8.06
N VAL A 376 41.19 7.47 -8.36
CA VAL A 376 42.52 7.87 -7.84
C VAL A 376 43.47 8.38 -8.96
N GLY A 377 43.06 8.27 -10.23
CA GLY A 377 43.92 8.55 -11.39
C GLY A 377 44.00 10.01 -11.87
N THR A 378 43.19 10.93 -11.34
CA THR A 378 43.15 12.33 -11.83
C THR A 378 43.93 13.34 -10.98
N VAL A 379 44.50 12.92 -9.84
CA VAL A 379 45.34 13.80 -8.99
C VAL A 379 46.84 13.70 -9.34
N THR A 380 47.27 12.67 -10.09
CA THR A 380 48.71 12.44 -10.35
C THR A 380 49.23 13.06 -11.66
N VAL A 381 48.36 13.60 -12.52
CA VAL A 381 48.77 14.25 -13.79
C VAL A 381 48.92 15.78 -13.67
N TYR A 382 48.51 16.39 -12.55
CA TYR A 382 48.65 17.84 -12.34
C TYR A 382 49.88 18.29 -11.53
N SER A 383 50.85 17.40 -11.26
CA SER A 383 52.04 17.74 -10.46
C SER A 383 53.38 17.48 -11.14
N ARG A 384 53.45 17.61 -12.47
CA ARG A 384 54.73 17.82 -13.18
C ARG A 384 54.85 19.23 -13.73
N LYS A 385 54.92 20.22 -12.83
CA LYS A 385 55.69 21.47 -13.00
C LYS A 385 55.67 22.33 -11.72
N LYS A 386 56.44 21.95 -10.70
CA LYS A 386 57.39 22.82 -9.95
C LYS A 386 57.89 22.14 -8.68
N LYS A 387 59.16 22.45 -8.38
CA LYS A 387 59.94 22.00 -7.23
C LYS A 387 59.29 22.34 -5.88
N SER A 388 59.58 21.46 -4.93
CA SER A 388 59.91 21.72 -3.52
C SER A 388 58.85 21.40 -2.46
N TYR A 389 59.31 20.64 -1.46
CA TYR A 389 58.73 20.30 -0.16
C TYR A 389 57.48 19.40 -0.08
N SER A 390 57.65 18.30 0.68
CA SER A 390 56.72 17.75 1.69
C SER A 390 56.41 16.27 1.51
N SER A 391 57.32 15.40 1.95
CA SER A 391 57.13 13.94 2.03
C SER A 391 56.53 13.49 3.38
N LYS A 392 55.68 14.30 4.03
CA LYS A 392 55.16 13.99 5.37
C LYS A 392 53.63 14.01 5.52
N ILE A 393 52.88 14.23 4.46
CA ILE A 393 51.40 14.28 4.54
C ILE A 393 50.74 12.99 4.02
N GLY A 394 51.35 12.30 3.05
CA GLY A 394 50.80 11.04 2.51
C GLY A 394 50.83 9.86 3.49
N GLY A 395 51.83 9.79 4.38
CA GLY A 395 51.91 8.74 5.39
C GLY A 395 50.93 8.92 6.55
N ALA A 396 50.55 10.17 6.88
CA ALA A 396 49.60 10.43 7.96
C ALA A 396 48.15 10.11 7.55
N LEU A 397 47.78 10.34 6.29
CA LEU A 397 46.44 10.03 5.78
C LEU A 397 46.20 8.52 5.62
N LEU A 398 47.24 7.74 5.28
CA LEU A 398 47.13 6.28 5.20
C LEU A 398 47.03 5.64 6.60
N CYS A 399 47.68 6.20 7.62
CA CYS A 399 47.52 5.75 9.02
C CYS A 399 46.17 6.17 9.63
N ILE A 400 45.55 7.27 9.19
CA ILE A 400 44.21 7.68 9.63
C ILE A 400 43.13 6.82 8.94
N LEU A 401 43.32 6.43 7.68
CA LEU A 401 42.41 5.51 6.97
C LEU A 401 42.53 4.05 7.44
N MET A 402 43.73 3.58 7.83
CA MET A 402 43.90 2.23 8.39
C MET A 402 43.65 2.17 9.91
N GLY A 403 43.61 3.32 10.60
CA GLY A 403 43.28 3.42 12.02
C GLY A 403 41.78 3.61 12.31
N SER A 404 40.96 3.92 11.30
CA SER A 404 39.51 4.14 11.45
C SER A 404 38.66 2.89 11.21
N THR A 405 39.25 1.76 10.80
CA THR A 405 38.55 0.47 10.65
C THR A 405 38.79 -0.50 11.82
N ALA A 406 39.51 -0.10 12.86
CA ALA A 406 39.86 -0.96 14.00
C ALA A 406 39.42 -0.42 15.38
N ILE A 407 38.58 0.62 15.43
CA ILE A 407 37.96 1.14 16.67
C ILE A 407 36.44 1.27 16.50
N LEU A 408 35.80 0.22 15.98
CA LEU A 408 34.33 0.11 15.95
C LEU A 408 33.80 -1.32 16.17
N THR A 409 34.60 -2.22 16.74
CA THR A 409 34.19 -3.61 17.03
C THR A 409 34.60 -4.13 18.40
N VAL A 410 34.64 -3.28 19.43
CA VAL A 410 34.60 -3.75 20.83
C VAL A 410 33.89 -2.71 21.73
N ALA A 411 32.60 -2.46 21.48
CA ALA A 411 31.76 -1.71 22.41
C ALA A 411 30.28 -2.10 22.28
N SER A 412 29.96 -3.38 22.46
CA SER A 412 28.60 -3.82 22.81
C SER A 412 28.59 -5.34 23.06
N SER A 413 28.97 -5.75 24.27
CA SER A 413 28.46 -6.99 24.86
C SER A 413 27.98 -6.68 26.26
N VAL A 414 27.08 -5.70 26.35
CA VAL A 414 25.99 -5.80 27.31
C VAL A 414 24.92 -6.56 26.54
N SER A 415 24.57 -7.75 27.01
CA SER A 415 23.39 -8.48 26.56
C SER A 415 22.15 -7.67 26.95
N THR A 416 21.87 -6.60 26.23
CA THR A 416 20.50 -6.13 26.06
C THR A 416 19.80 -7.24 25.32
N ALA A 417 18.77 -7.85 25.90
CA ALA A 417 17.88 -8.73 25.16
C ALA A 417 17.47 -7.95 23.90
N SER A 418 17.98 -8.34 22.72
CA SER A 418 17.56 -7.71 21.47
C SER A 418 16.12 -8.11 21.30
N ALA A 419 15.17 -7.19 21.45
CA ALA A 419 13.82 -7.57 21.12
C ALA A 419 13.73 -7.88 19.64
N LEU A 420 12.74 -8.71 19.35
CA LEU A 420 12.47 -9.17 18.01
C LEU A 420 12.03 -7.97 17.15
N PRO A 421 12.42 -7.93 15.87
CA PRO A 421 11.96 -6.92 14.94
C PRO A 421 10.43 -6.87 14.87
N LEU A 422 9.89 -5.68 14.58
CA LEU A 422 8.44 -5.51 14.40
C LEU A 422 7.95 -6.08 13.05
N ASN A 423 8.85 -6.19 12.07
CA ASN A 423 8.56 -6.77 10.77
C ASN A 423 8.65 -8.30 10.80
N GLY A 424 7.95 -8.93 9.85
CA GLY A 424 7.95 -10.37 9.65
C GLY A 424 9.17 -10.89 8.90
N ARG A 425 9.32 -12.21 8.92
CA ARG A 425 10.31 -12.98 8.15
C ARG A 425 9.60 -13.82 7.10
N ALA A 426 10.18 -13.91 5.90
CA ALA A 426 9.74 -14.85 4.89
C ALA A 426 10.91 -15.73 4.45
N VAL A 427 10.67 -17.02 4.30
CA VAL A 427 11.67 -17.99 3.85
C VAL A 427 11.07 -18.80 2.72
N ILE A 428 11.81 -18.86 1.61
CA ILE A 428 11.42 -19.58 0.41
C ILE A 428 12.45 -20.66 0.15
N TRP A 429 11.98 -21.90 0.04
CA TRP A 429 12.76 -23.07 -0.29
C TRP A 429 12.19 -23.76 -1.53
N GLY A 430 12.96 -24.74 -1.97
CA GLY A 430 12.56 -25.73 -2.95
C GLY A 430 13.71 -26.70 -3.14
N SER A 431 13.51 -27.69 -3.99
CA SER A 431 14.55 -28.63 -4.37
C SER A 431 14.82 -28.60 -5.86
N GLU A 432 16.08 -28.65 -6.26
CA GLU A 432 16.43 -28.92 -7.64
C GLU A 432 16.61 -30.43 -7.90
N SER A 433 16.53 -31.22 -6.82
CA SER A 433 16.88 -32.63 -6.77
C SER A 433 18.26 -32.91 -7.41
N SER A 434 19.22 -32.00 -7.18
CA SER A 434 20.48 -31.88 -7.94
C SER A 434 21.37 -33.12 -7.89
N ASP A 435 21.29 -33.86 -6.78
CA ASP A 435 22.11 -35.04 -6.52
C ASP A 435 21.25 -36.31 -6.47
N SER A 436 19.96 -36.20 -6.81
CA SER A 436 19.08 -37.34 -6.92
C SER A 436 19.56 -38.17 -8.11
N PHE A 437 19.94 -39.42 -7.84
CA PHE A 437 20.49 -40.35 -8.81
C PHE A 437 19.84 -41.70 -8.58
N ASN A 438 19.35 -42.31 -9.66
CA ASN A 438 18.93 -43.70 -9.62
C ASN A 438 20.01 -44.56 -10.29
N PRO A 439 20.68 -45.46 -9.55
CA PRO A 439 21.79 -46.27 -10.07
C PRO A 439 21.39 -47.27 -11.17
N ASP A 440 20.10 -47.57 -11.28
CA ASP A 440 19.54 -48.48 -12.27
C ASP A 440 19.15 -47.75 -13.59
N ILE A 441 19.27 -46.42 -13.62
CA ILE A 441 18.86 -45.55 -14.72
C ILE A 441 20.10 -44.77 -15.24
N HIS A 442 20.24 -44.60 -16.55
CA HIS A 442 21.23 -43.68 -17.13
C HIS A 442 21.05 -42.26 -16.56
N PRO A 443 22.11 -41.43 -16.50
CA PRO A 443 21.95 -40.05 -16.03
C PRO A 443 20.95 -39.28 -16.92
N PRO A 444 20.05 -38.48 -16.33
CA PRO A 444 19.13 -37.63 -17.08
C PRO A 444 19.88 -36.56 -17.90
N PRO A 445 19.19 -35.87 -18.83
CA PRO A 445 19.77 -34.74 -19.58
C PRO A 445 20.40 -33.69 -18.65
N GLU A 446 21.47 -33.04 -19.13
CA GLU A 446 22.21 -32.02 -18.36
C GLU A 446 21.27 -30.94 -17.80
N GLY A 447 21.46 -30.59 -16.52
CA GLY A 447 20.61 -29.62 -15.80
C GLY A 447 19.28 -30.19 -15.31
N SER A 448 18.97 -31.45 -15.58
CA SER A 448 17.80 -32.15 -15.01
C SER A 448 18.22 -33.17 -13.97
N SER A 449 17.29 -33.55 -13.12
CA SER A 449 17.41 -34.71 -12.22
C SER A 449 16.53 -35.85 -12.73
N TRP A 450 16.51 -37.00 -12.04
CA TRP A 450 15.53 -38.03 -12.42
C TRP A 450 14.11 -37.69 -11.96
N ARG A 451 13.90 -36.60 -11.21
CA ARG A 451 12.59 -36.16 -10.70
C ARG A 451 12.10 -34.85 -11.28
N LYS A 452 12.99 -34.04 -11.85
CA LYS A 452 12.68 -32.68 -12.29
C LYS A 452 13.38 -32.36 -13.60
N LYS A 453 12.60 -31.88 -14.56
CA LYS A 453 13.13 -31.29 -15.80
C LYS A 453 13.79 -29.96 -15.48
N TYR A 454 14.83 -29.59 -16.23
CA TYR A 454 15.49 -28.29 -16.08
C TYR A 454 14.50 -27.11 -16.12
N THR A 455 13.45 -27.18 -16.95
CA THR A 455 12.41 -26.14 -17.06
C THR A 455 11.58 -25.97 -15.79
N GLU A 456 11.35 -27.06 -15.04
CA GLU A 456 10.67 -26.98 -13.74
C GLU A 456 11.60 -26.33 -12.71
N VAL A 457 12.89 -26.68 -12.72
CA VAL A 457 13.90 -26.08 -11.84
C VAL A 457 14.05 -24.58 -12.10
N ASP A 458 14.21 -24.17 -13.37
CA ASP A 458 14.29 -22.77 -13.77
C ASP A 458 13.05 -22.00 -13.30
N LYS A 459 11.85 -22.58 -13.48
CA LYS A 459 10.61 -21.94 -13.04
C LYS A 459 10.52 -21.84 -11.52
N GLN A 460 10.96 -22.85 -10.77
CA GLN A 460 11.04 -22.77 -9.30
C GLN A 460 11.96 -21.62 -8.85
N GLN A 461 13.12 -21.45 -9.50
CA GLN A 461 14.03 -20.34 -9.20
C GLN A 461 13.40 -18.97 -9.51
N GLU A 462 12.71 -18.84 -10.64
CA GLU A 462 12.00 -17.61 -11.02
C GLU A 462 10.88 -17.26 -10.03
N ILE A 463 10.02 -18.23 -9.69
CA ILE A 463 8.91 -18.03 -8.75
C ILE A 463 9.42 -17.75 -7.34
N ALA A 464 10.46 -18.43 -6.88
CA ALA A 464 11.05 -18.16 -5.57
C ALA A 464 11.62 -16.73 -5.48
N ALA A 465 12.32 -16.28 -6.53
CA ALA A 465 12.82 -14.92 -6.62
C ALA A 465 11.69 -13.88 -6.65
N PHE A 466 10.62 -14.16 -7.41
CA PHE A 466 9.43 -13.30 -7.46
C PHE A 466 8.76 -13.18 -6.08
N ILE A 467 8.53 -14.30 -5.39
CA ILE A 467 7.91 -14.30 -4.06
C ILE A 467 8.79 -13.55 -3.05
N GLN A 468 10.11 -13.75 -3.10
CA GLN A 468 11.06 -13.00 -2.28
C GLN A 468 10.90 -11.49 -2.53
N GLU A 469 10.87 -11.07 -3.80
CA GLU A 469 10.68 -9.66 -4.16
C GLU A 469 9.38 -9.10 -3.59
N LYS A 470 8.27 -9.83 -3.67
CA LYS A 470 6.98 -9.39 -3.13
C LYS A 470 7.01 -9.24 -1.60
N PHE A 471 7.64 -10.17 -0.89
CA PHE A 471 7.83 -10.04 0.55
C PHE A 471 8.74 -8.86 0.91
N ASP A 472 9.85 -8.67 0.19
CA ASP A 472 10.79 -7.55 0.39
C ASP A 472 10.10 -6.18 0.15
N GLN A 473 9.28 -6.08 -0.91
CA GLN A 473 8.44 -4.89 -1.18
C GLN A 473 7.46 -4.60 -0.04
N ASN A 474 7.06 -5.63 0.69
CA ASN A 474 6.18 -5.56 1.86
C ASN A 474 6.97 -5.54 3.20
N SER A 475 8.24 -5.12 3.19
CA SER A 475 9.10 -4.92 4.37
C SER A 475 9.41 -6.18 5.18
N TYR A 476 9.14 -7.37 4.65
CA TYR A 476 9.67 -8.60 5.25
C TYR A 476 11.19 -8.63 5.14
N SER A 477 11.80 -9.31 6.10
CA SER A 477 13.14 -9.86 5.87
C SER A 477 12.94 -11.14 5.06
N ALA A 478 12.92 -11.08 3.73
CA ALA A 478 12.73 -12.26 2.88
C ALA A 478 14.07 -12.89 2.47
N VAL A 479 14.15 -14.21 2.42
CA VAL A 479 15.29 -14.91 1.80
C VAL A 479 14.81 -16.08 0.96
N ASP A 480 15.30 -16.08 -0.26
CA ASP A 480 15.23 -17.17 -1.23
C ASP A 480 16.46 -18.07 -1.11
N TYR A 481 16.23 -19.35 -0.78
CA TYR A 481 17.25 -20.39 -0.73
C TYR A 481 17.28 -21.26 -1.98
N GLN A 482 16.38 -21.02 -2.95
CA GLN A 482 16.35 -21.71 -4.24
C GLN A 482 17.45 -21.17 -5.17
N GLY A 483 18.08 -22.03 -5.96
CA GLY A 483 19.00 -21.60 -7.01
C GLY A 483 20.46 -21.34 -6.59
N THR A 484 21.19 -20.68 -7.49
CA THR A 484 22.65 -20.56 -7.44
C THR A 484 23.17 -19.32 -6.68
N LYS A 485 22.33 -18.63 -5.89
CA LYS A 485 22.71 -17.41 -5.13
C LYS A 485 23.71 -17.65 -3.98
N GLY A 486 24.28 -18.86 -3.87
CA GLY A 486 25.25 -19.26 -2.86
C GLY A 486 24.64 -19.61 -1.50
N LEU A 487 23.31 -19.51 -1.39
CA LEU A 487 22.49 -20.11 -0.34
C LEU A 487 21.92 -21.40 -0.92
N THR A 488 21.92 -22.49 -0.16
CA THR A 488 21.37 -23.77 -0.62
C THR A 488 20.26 -24.22 0.30
N SER A 489 19.17 -24.74 -0.28
CA SER A 489 18.07 -25.42 0.42
C SER A 489 18.48 -26.81 0.93
N ASN A 490 19.69 -26.99 1.47
CA ASN A 490 20.07 -28.28 2.08
C ASN A 490 19.36 -28.44 3.43
N LYS A 491 19.05 -29.69 3.83
CA LYS A 491 18.27 -30.01 5.03
C LYS A 491 18.74 -29.28 6.29
N GLY A 492 20.06 -29.25 6.53
CA GLY A 492 20.65 -28.55 7.66
C GLY A 492 20.40 -27.04 7.64
N ASN A 493 20.41 -26.42 6.46
CA ASN A 493 20.09 -25.01 6.28
C ASN A 493 18.60 -24.75 6.46
N ILE A 494 17.73 -25.62 5.93
CA ILE A 494 16.28 -25.51 6.12
C ILE A 494 15.95 -25.57 7.61
N LEU A 495 16.34 -26.64 8.31
CA LEU A 495 16.07 -26.82 9.74
C LEU A 495 16.73 -25.73 10.61
N GLY A 496 17.92 -25.27 10.23
CA GLY A 496 18.61 -24.17 10.89
C GLY A 496 17.87 -22.83 10.68
N THR A 497 17.34 -22.61 9.49
CA THR A 497 16.59 -21.41 9.13
C THR A 497 15.21 -21.41 9.78
N ILE A 498 14.55 -22.58 9.90
CA ILE A 498 13.29 -22.72 10.63
C ILE A 498 13.47 -22.22 12.07
N TRP A 499 14.48 -22.76 12.76
CA TRP A 499 14.83 -22.38 14.13
C TRP A 499 15.22 -20.90 14.26
N ASN A 500 16.14 -20.42 13.41
CA ASN A 500 16.63 -19.05 13.49
C ASN A 500 15.53 -18.04 13.20
N SER A 501 14.68 -18.31 12.20
CA SER A 501 13.61 -17.39 11.81
C SER A 501 12.62 -17.18 12.95
N GLN A 502 12.16 -18.24 13.61
CA GLN A 502 11.26 -18.08 14.74
C GLN A 502 11.92 -17.50 16.00
N TYR A 503 13.22 -17.76 16.18
CA TYR A 503 13.95 -17.25 17.34
C TYR A 503 14.16 -15.74 17.25
N PHE A 504 14.37 -15.22 16.03
CA PHE A 504 14.64 -13.81 15.79
C PHE A 504 13.45 -13.00 15.30
N TYR A 505 12.31 -13.63 14.98
CA TYR A 505 11.12 -12.93 14.47
C TYR A 505 9.84 -13.42 15.16
N LEU A 506 8.87 -12.53 15.28
CA LEU A 506 7.57 -12.82 15.91
C LEU A 506 6.57 -13.48 14.96
N SER A 507 6.80 -13.39 13.66
CA SER A 507 5.87 -13.84 12.64
C SER A 507 6.69 -14.25 11.41
N VAL A 508 6.54 -15.52 11.05
CA VAL A 508 7.30 -16.15 9.97
C VAL A 508 6.34 -16.74 8.95
N ALA A 509 6.58 -16.43 7.68
CA ALA A 509 5.97 -17.10 6.54
C ALA A 509 6.97 -18.07 5.91
N ALA A 510 6.53 -19.27 5.57
CA ALA A 510 7.34 -20.25 4.86
C ALA A 510 6.66 -20.69 3.56
N VAL A 511 7.45 -20.80 2.49
CA VAL A 511 7.00 -21.29 1.19
C VAL A 511 8.02 -22.31 0.70
N ASP A 512 7.54 -23.45 0.23
CA ASP A 512 8.39 -24.51 -0.34
C ASP A 512 7.77 -25.05 -1.63
N PHE A 513 8.61 -25.22 -2.66
CA PHE A 513 8.25 -25.84 -3.93
C PHE A 513 9.04 -27.12 -4.15
N ASP A 514 8.38 -28.26 -3.99
CA ASP A 514 9.09 -29.52 -4.01
C ASP A 514 8.27 -30.75 -4.44
N HIS A 515 8.98 -31.85 -4.60
CA HIS A 515 8.45 -33.18 -4.48
C HIS A 515 8.51 -33.60 -3.00
N GLY A 516 7.84 -34.69 -2.66
CA GLY A 516 7.84 -35.20 -1.30
C GLY A 516 6.66 -36.12 -1.14
N ASN A 517 6.89 -37.31 -0.62
CA ASN A 517 5.83 -38.21 -0.19
C ASN A 517 6.32 -38.81 1.12
N GLY A 518 5.42 -39.08 2.06
CA GLY A 518 5.88 -39.60 3.34
C GLY A 518 6.59 -40.95 3.22
N LEU A 519 7.49 -41.22 4.16
CA LEU A 519 8.40 -42.36 4.15
C LEU A 519 8.18 -43.26 5.38
N MET A 520 8.31 -44.57 5.18
CA MET A 520 8.44 -45.58 6.25
C MET A 520 9.89 -46.10 6.31
N ASN A 521 10.22 -46.92 7.31
CA ASN A 521 11.55 -47.52 7.46
C ASN A 521 12.70 -46.49 7.62
N ILE A 522 12.43 -45.35 8.22
CA ILE A 522 13.41 -44.28 8.42
C ILE A 522 14.54 -44.76 9.35
N PRO A 523 15.82 -44.62 8.98
CA PRO A 523 16.94 -45.07 9.82
C PRO A 523 16.89 -44.49 11.24
N GLY A 524 16.85 -45.39 12.23
CA GLY A 524 16.76 -45.03 13.64
C GLY A 524 15.33 -44.98 14.20
N LEU A 525 14.31 -45.12 13.35
CA LEU A 525 12.90 -45.22 13.74
C LEU A 525 12.37 -46.66 13.57
N PRO A 526 11.25 -47.02 14.22
CA PRO A 526 10.52 -48.27 13.94
C PRO A 526 10.16 -48.40 12.46
N SER A 527 10.20 -49.63 11.93
CA SER A 527 9.96 -49.90 10.50
C SER A 527 8.53 -49.55 10.04
N ASP A 528 7.58 -49.55 10.96
CA ASP A 528 6.16 -49.24 10.73
C ASP A 528 5.81 -47.76 10.98
N GLU A 529 6.75 -46.93 11.41
CA GLU A 529 6.57 -45.50 11.65
C GLU A 529 6.74 -44.71 10.34
N PHE A 530 5.63 -44.09 9.91
CA PHE A 530 5.54 -43.24 8.73
C PHE A 530 5.74 -41.77 9.13
N HIS A 531 6.38 -40.97 8.28
CA HIS A 531 6.49 -39.51 8.46
C HIS A 531 6.39 -38.78 7.12
N TYR A 532 5.71 -37.64 7.09
CA TYR A 532 5.63 -36.80 5.91
C TYR A 532 6.95 -36.06 5.68
N ILE A 533 7.27 -35.79 4.41
CA ILE A 533 8.49 -35.08 4.01
C ILE A 533 8.22 -34.08 2.88
N PHE A 534 9.08 -33.08 2.80
CA PHE A 534 9.50 -32.48 1.54
C PHE A 534 11.03 -32.66 1.42
N GLU A 535 11.59 -32.50 0.25
CA GLU A 535 13.01 -32.73 0.00
C GLU A 535 13.85 -31.48 0.30
N ASP A 536 15.16 -31.68 0.36
CA ASP A 536 16.13 -30.62 0.30
C ASP A 536 16.66 -30.48 -1.14
N GLN A 537 17.53 -29.50 -1.39
CA GLN A 537 18.15 -29.21 -2.69
C GLN A 537 18.62 -30.45 -3.48
N ARG A 538 19.09 -31.49 -2.79
CA ARG A 538 19.66 -32.70 -3.40
C ARG A 538 18.61 -33.69 -3.84
N GLY A 539 17.45 -33.75 -3.16
CA GLY A 539 16.38 -34.70 -3.44
C GLY A 539 16.65 -36.11 -2.90
N THR A 540 15.60 -36.93 -2.78
CA THR A 540 15.69 -38.34 -2.33
C THR A 540 15.92 -39.30 -3.50
N MET A 541 16.56 -40.47 -3.26
CA MET A 541 17.12 -41.31 -4.33
C MET A 541 16.21 -42.42 -4.90
N GLU A 542 15.13 -42.87 -4.24
CA GLU A 542 14.34 -44.03 -4.71
C GLU A 542 12.90 -43.67 -5.13
N GLY A 543 12.39 -44.31 -6.21
CA GLY A 543 11.10 -43.99 -6.85
C GLY A 543 10.27 -45.16 -7.38
N GLU A 544 10.54 -46.42 -7.02
CA GLU A 544 9.75 -47.54 -7.57
C GLU A 544 8.99 -48.40 -6.54
N ASP A 545 9.36 -48.40 -5.25
CA ASP A 545 8.57 -49.07 -4.21
C ASP A 545 8.46 -48.17 -2.97
N TYR A 546 7.43 -47.33 -2.94
CA TYR A 546 7.10 -46.38 -1.85
C TYR A 546 6.92 -47.03 -0.46
N HIS A 547 7.11 -48.34 -0.30
CA HIS A 547 6.71 -49.09 0.89
C HIS A 547 7.73 -50.09 1.45
N THR A 548 8.84 -50.39 0.76
CA THR A 548 9.84 -51.33 1.31
C THR A 548 11.25 -51.04 0.80
N ILE A 549 12.17 -50.73 1.71
CA ILE A 549 13.61 -50.83 1.44
C ILE A 549 13.93 -52.31 1.15
N PRO A 550 14.50 -52.68 -0.01
CA PRO A 550 14.90 -54.06 -0.25
C PRO A 550 15.91 -54.53 0.82
N PRO A 551 15.84 -55.78 1.31
CA PRO A 551 16.76 -56.26 2.34
C PRO A 551 18.21 -56.26 1.83
N GLY A 552 18.99 -55.27 2.26
CA GLY A 552 20.38 -55.06 1.82
C GLY A 552 20.59 -53.95 0.79
N GLY A 553 19.55 -53.20 0.42
CA GLY A 553 19.70 -51.88 -0.21
C GLY A 553 20.44 -50.92 0.73
N SER A 554 21.25 -50.04 0.17
CA SER A 554 21.90 -48.99 0.96
C SER A 554 20.79 -48.09 1.55
N PRO A 555 20.88 -47.61 2.81
CA PRO A 555 19.84 -46.83 3.52
C PRO A 555 19.66 -45.40 2.96
N ASP A 556 19.58 -45.30 1.65
CA ASP A 556 19.83 -44.16 0.80
C ASP A 556 18.57 -43.28 0.65
N ASN A 557 18.43 -42.07 1.20
CA ASN A 557 19.30 -41.25 2.01
C ASN A 557 18.40 -40.29 2.83
N PRO A 558 18.01 -40.61 4.08
CA PRO A 558 17.18 -39.73 4.94
C PRO A 558 17.84 -38.36 5.23
N GLU A 559 19.09 -38.18 4.79
CA GLU A 559 19.83 -36.93 4.89
C GLU A 559 19.24 -35.81 4.02
N TYR A 560 18.48 -36.12 2.97
CA TYR A 560 17.94 -35.12 2.01
C TYR A 560 16.42 -34.94 2.09
N ALA A 561 15.77 -35.53 3.10
CA ALA A 561 14.36 -35.33 3.37
C ALA A 561 14.19 -34.51 4.66
N VAL A 562 13.35 -33.48 4.63
CA VAL A 562 12.97 -32.70 5.82
C VAL A 562 11.69 -33.28 6.38
N TYR A 563 11.77 -33.90 7.57
CA TYR A 563 10.64 -34.60 8.16
C TYR A 563 9.78 -33.69 9.06
N ASP A 564 8.48 -33.98 9.12
CA ASP A 564 7.54 -33.34 10.05
C ASP A 564 8.03 -33.34 11.51
N TYR A 565 8.59 -34.44 12.03
CA TYR A 565 9.11 -34.48 13.39
C TYR A 565 10.33 -33.56 13.61
N GLU A 566 11.16 -33.36 12.59
CA GLU A 566 12.32 -32.46 12.67
C GLU A 566 11.88 -31.00 12.60
N ILE A 567 10.82 -30.71 11.84
CA ILE A 567 10.19 -29.38 11.80
C ILE A 567 9.57 -29.08 13.16
N TYR A 568 8.82 -30.03 13.75
CA TYR A 568 8.22 -29.86 15.07
C TYR A 568 9.26 -29.54 16.15
N ASP A 569 10.40 -30.24 16.14
CA ASP A 569 11.53 -30.00 17.06
C ASP A 569 12.19 -28.61 16.87
N ARG A 570 11.91 -27.93 15.75
CA ARG A 570 12.48 -26.63 15.39
C ARG A 570 11.46 -25.51 15.31
N THR A 571 10.19 -25.80 15.59
CA THR A 571 9.10 -24.82 15.63
C THR A 571 8.67 -24.57 17.07
N GLU A 572 7.93 -23.48 17.29
CA GLU A 572 7.29 -23.08 18.54
C GLU A 572 5.87 -22.58 18.22
N GLU A 573 4.96 -22.67 19.18
CA GLU A 573 3.58 -22.16 19.03
C GLU A 573 3.57 -20.68 18.62
N GLU A 574 2.64 -20.31 17.74
CA GLU A 574 2.35 -18.91 17.35
C GLU A 574 3.49 -18.16 16.61
N ARG A 575 4.54 -18.85 16.15
CA ARG A 575 5.64 -18.21 15.39
C ARG A 575 5.42 -18.19 13.89
N TYR A 576 5.05 -19.35 13.34
CA TYR A 576 4.66 -19.46 11.95
C TYR A 576 3.18 -19.12 11.85
N PHE A 577 2.83 -18.17 10.99
CA PHE A 577 1.44 -17.74 10.79
C PHE A 577 0.92 -18.14 9.40
N PHE A 578 1.83 -18.35 8.44
CA PHE A 578 1.52 -18.81 7.10
C PHE A 578 2.56 -19.80 6.61
N VAL A 579 2.10 -20.94 6.09
CA VAL A 579 2.96 -21.96 5.48
C VAL A 579 2.30 -22.47 4.21
N LEU A 580 3.04 -22.48 3.10
CA LEU A 580 2.64 -23.14 1.85
C LEU A 580 3.69 -24.21 1.52
N ILE A 581 3.31 -25.48 1.55
CA ILE A 581 4.18 -26.60 1.14
C ILE A 581 3.61 -27.24 -0.12
N ASN A 582 4.17 -26.90 -1.28
CA ASN A 582 3.82 -27.52 -2.54
C ASN A 582 4.59 -28.84 -2.72
N ALA A 583 4.18 -29.88 -2.00
CA ALA A 583 4.71 -31.25 -2.11
C ALA A 583 3.58 -32.27 -1.98
N CYS A 584 3.74 -33.46 -2.57
CA CYS A 584 2.69 -34.50 -2.52
C CYS A 584 2.39 -34.90 -1.07
N ASN A 585 1.12 -35.13 -0.76
CA ASN A 585 0.63 -35.49 0.56
C ASN A 585 1.04 -34.54 1.70
N SER A 586 1.55 -33.32 1.41
CA SER A 586 1.96 -32.35 2.42
C SER A 586 0.80 -31.90 3.32
N ALA A 587 -0.45 -32.13 2.92
CA ALA A 587 -1.63 -31.81 3.69
C ALA A 587 -2.52 -33.03 3.99
N ASN A 588 -2.04 -34.24 3.76
CA ASN A 588 -2.86 -35.44 3.99
C ASN A 588 -3.06 -35.68 5.50
N ILE A 589 -4.32 -35.87 5.92
CA ILE A 589 -4.73 -36.05 7.31
C ILE A 589 -5.61 -37.30 7.54
N GLU A 590 -5.82 -38.14 6.53
CA GLU A 590 -6.75 -39.28 6.60
C GLU A 590 -6.11 -40.65 6.36
N ASP A 591 -4.89 -40.69 5.85
CA ASP A 591 -4.29 -41.93 5.34
C ASP A 591 -3.68 -42.86 6.41
N THR A 592 -4.23 -44.05 6.63
CA THR A 592 -3.65 -45.06 7.53
C THR A 592 -2.40 -45.76 6.94
N MET A 593 -1.49 -45.01 6.32
CA MET A 593 -0.18 -45.51 5.89
C MET A 593 0.71 -45.73 7.13
N GLY A 594 1.12 -46.97 7.36
CA GLY A 594 1.74 -47.42 8.61
C GLY A 594 0.68 -47.87 9.62
N GLY A 595 1.01 -48.79 10.53
CA GLY A 595 0.04 -49.43 11.45
C GLY A 595 -0.65 -48.51 12.47
N TYR A 596 -0.58 -47.19 12.29
CA TYR A 596 -1.12 -46.17 13.17
C TYR A 596 -2.57 -45.80 12.78
N THR A 597 -3.35 -45.44 13.79
CA THR A 597 -4.76 -45.05 13.64
C THR A 597 -4.95 -43.55 13.40
N SER A 598 -3.85 -42.77 13.34
CA SER A 598 -3.84 -41.32 13.18
C SER A 598 -2.61 -40.90 12.38
N THR A 599 -2.79 -40.04 11.38
CA THR A 599 -1.78 -39.39 10.50
C THR A 599 -1.28 -38.05 11.01
N GLN A 600 -1.77 -37.64 12.18
CA GLN A 600 -1.42 -36.37 12.78
C GLN A 600 -1.31 -36.49 14.29
N GLY A 601 -0.44 -35.69 14.89
CA GLY A 601 -0.23 -35.66 16.32
C GLY A 601 1.12 -36.21 16.76
N MET A 602 1.28 -36.40 18.07
CA MET A 602 2.46 -37.08 18.61
C MET A 602 2.33 -38.59 18.47
N VAL A 603 3.36 -39.22 17.91
CA VAL A 603 3.46 -40.68 17.88
C VAL A 603 3.55 -41.20 19.34
N PRO A 604 2.67 -42.12 19.77
CA PRO A 604 2.58 -42.54 21.16
C PRO A 604 3.89 -43.06 21.74
N GLY A 605 4.37 -42.43 22.81
CA GLY A 605 5.56 -42.86 23.55
C GLY A 605 6.90 -42.51 22.92
N THR A 606 6.91 -41.81 21.78
CA THR A 606 8.16 -41.47 21.08
C THR A 606 8.50 -39.98 21.15
N GLY A 607 7.50 -39.12 21.34
CA GLY A 607 7.69 -37.67 21.33
C GLY A 607 7.99 -37.09 19.94
N ARG A 608 7.76 -37.86 18.86
CA ARG A 608 7.89 -37.38 17.48
C ARG A 608 6.53 -36.94 16.94
N ALA A 609 6.53 -35.82 16.23
CA ALA A 609 5.34 -35.33 15.56
C ALA A 609 5.09 -36.08 14.25
N LEU A 610 3.81 -36.16 13.89
CA LEU A 610 3.32 -36.73 12.65
C LEU A 610 2.36 -35.72 12.01
N GLY A 611 2.46 -35.52 10.70
CA GLY A 611 1.64 -34.60 9.92
C GLY A 611 2.29 -33.21 9.78
N MET A 612 2.50 -32.75 8.55
CA MET A 612 3.09 -31.44 8.29
C MET A 612 2.31 -30.26 8.90
N PRO A 613 0.97 -30.17 8.79
CA PRO A 613 0.23 -29.08 9.45
C PRO A 613 0.40 -29.10 10.98
N PHE A 614 0.46 -30.28 11.58
CA PHE A 614 0.66 -30.46 13.02
C PHE A 614 2.10 -30.08 13.43
N ALA A 615 3.09 -30.39 12.59
CA ALA A 615 4.48 -29.99 12.78
C ALA A 615 4.66 -28.47 12.73
N TRP A 616 4.16 -27.82 11.68
CA TRP A 616 4.32 -26.38 11.47
C TRP A 616 3.54 -25.52 12.46
N SER A 617 2.36 -25.97 12.89
CA SER A 617 1.57 -25.29 13.92
C SER A 617 2.06 -25.55 15.34
N HIS A 618 3.09 -26.38 15.51
CA HIS A 618 3.60 -26.85 16.79
C HIS A 618 2.51 -27.42 17.70
N GLY A 619 1.73 -28.38 17.19
CA GLY A 619 0.86 -29.19 18.06
C GLY A 619 -0.63 -29.00 17.85
N THR A 620 -1.05 -28.21 16.86
CA THR A 620 -2.47 -28.04 16.52
C THR A 620 -2.88 -29.06 15.46
N LYS A 621 -3.90 -29.87 15.76
CA LYS A 621 -4.40 -30.90 14.83
C LYS A 621 -5.38 -30.31 13.83
N VAL A 622 -5.48 -30.87 12.64
CA VAL A 622 -6.51 -30.52 11.67
C VAL A 622 -7.80 -31.27 12.00
N TYR A 623 -8.92 -30.55 12.13
CA TYR A 623 -10.23 -31.17 12.33
C TYR A 623 -10.88 -31.46 10.97
N PRO A 624 -11.15 -32.73 10.61
CA PRO A 624 -11.54 -33.12 9.26
C PRO A 624 -12.95 -32.66 8.83
N THR A 625 -13.70 -31.97 9.69
CA THR A 625 -15.03 -31.47 9.37
C THR A 625 -15.09 -29.96 9.53
N GLY A 626 -15.83 -29.25 8.67
CA GLY A 626 -15.98 -27.78 8.70
C GLY A 626 -16.82 -27.23 9.85
N ILE A 627 -16.56 -27.64 11.10
CA ILE A 627 -17.18 -27.06 12.29
C ILE A 627 -16.43 -25.78 12.69
N ASN A 628 -17.16 -24.67 12.89
CA ASN A 628 -16.62 -23.41 13.41
C ASN A 628 -17.28 -23.03 14.76
N PRO A 629 -16.50 -22.79 15.83
CA PRO A 629 -15.05 -23.02 15.93
C PRO A 629 -14.71 -24.51 16.03
N PRO A 630 -13.52 -24.94 15.56
CA PRO A 630 -13.04 -26.30 15.80
C PRO A 630 -12.85 -26.57 17.31
N PRO A 631 -12.83 -27.84 17.75
CA PRO A 631 -12.54 -28.17 19.15
C PRO A 631 -11.17 -27.64 19.60
N SER A 632 -11.01 -27.36 20.89
CA SER A 632 -9.72 -26.92 21.47
C SER A 632 -8.57 -27.85 21.08
N GLY A 633 -7.44 -27.28 20.64
CA GLY A 633 -6.28 -28.04 20.14
C GLY A 633 -6.42 -28.49 18.68
N TYR A 634 -7.46 -28.03 17.98
CA TYR A 634 -7.65 -28.25 16.56
C TYR A 634 -7.80 -26.94 15.79
N MET A 635 -7.34 -26.97 14.54
CA MET A 635 -7.58 -25.97 13.50
C MET A 635 -8.61 -26.50 12.50
N SER A 636 -9.21 -25.61 11.71
CA SER A 636 -10.18 -25.97 10.68
C SER A 636 -9.54 -26.83 9.59
N GLY A 637 -10.23 -27.91 9.19
CA GLY A 637 -9.87 -28.73 8.02
C GLY A 637 -10.38 -28.19 6.69
N ASP A 638 -11.24 -27.17 6.73
CA ASP A 638 -11.62 -26.36 5.56
C ASP A 638 -11.43 -24.90 5.93
N GLY A 639 -10.16 -24.52 6.08
CA GLY A 639 -9.77 -23.17 6.45
C GLY A 639 -10.14 -22.13 5.40
N TYR A 640 -10.47 -22.53 4.17
CA TYR A 640 -10.92 -21.65 3.10
C TYR A 640 -12.41 -21.28 3.25
N ALA A 641 -13.32 -22.26 3.31
CA ALA A 641 -14.75 -21.97 3.42
C ALA A 641 -15.18 -21.71 4.86
N VAL A 642 -14.47 -22.31 5.83
CA VAL A 642 -14.76 -22.23 7.26
C VAL A 642 -13.48 -21.88 8.04
N PRO A 643 -12.89 -20.69 7.83
CA PRO A 643 -11.72 -20.25 8.58
C PRO A 643 -12.03 -20.20 10.08
N ASP A 644 -11.10 -20.72 10.88
CA ASP A 644 -11.16 -20.56 12.34
C ASP A 644 -10.64 -19.19 12.79
N SER A 645 -10.55 -18.97 14.10
CA SER A 645 -10.07 -17.71 14.69
C SER A 645 -8.60 -17.73 15.10
N GLY A 646 -7.85 -18.79 14.77
CA GLY A 646 -6.44 -18.89 15.07
C GLY A 646 -5.59 -17.99 14.17
N ASP A 647 -4.30 -17.83 14.47
CA ASP A 647 -3.40 -16.98 13.70
C ASP A 647 -2.58 -17.76 12.65
N PHE A 648 -2.95 -19.02 12.38
CA PHE A 648 -2.20 -19.92 11.51
C PHE A 648 -3.00 -20.34 10.28
N CYS A 649 -2.38 -20.24 9.12
CA CYS A 649 -2.90 -20.75 7.85
C CYS A 649 -1.88 -21.68 7.21
N TYR A 650 -2.32 -22.89 6.85
CA TYR A 650 -1.50 -23.86 6.13
C TYR A 650 -2.13 -24.16 4.77
N ILE A 651 -1.32 -24.12 3.71
CA ILE A 651 -1.70 -24.55 2.37
C ILE A 651 -0.80 -25.71 1.95
N GLY A 652 -1.40 -26.78 1.46
CA GLY A 652 -0.65 -27.93 0.93
C GLY A 652 -1.54 -28.84 0.11
N PHE A 653 -1.07 -30.05 -0.18
CA PHE A 653 -1.77 -30.98 -1.07
C PHE A 653 -2.12 -32.31 -0.40
N VAL A 654 -3.34 -32.77 -0.65
CA VAL A 654 -3.76 -34.16 -0.43
C VAL A 654 -3.55 -34.91 -1.75
N GLY A 655 -2.88 -36.06 -1.72
CA GLY A 655 -2.52 -36.79 -2.94
C GLY A 655 -1.32 -36.14 -3.66
N GLY A 656 -1.40 -35.98 -4.98
CA GLY A 656 -0.32 -35.34 -5.76
C GLY A 656 -0.33 -33.81 -5.67
N SER A 657 0.86 -33.19 -5.62
CA SER A 657 1.01 -31.74 -5.83
C SER A 657 1.15 -31.40 -7.32
N ALA A 658 0.89 -30.15 -7.70
CA ALA A 658 1.13 -29.69 -9.07
C ALA A 658 2.60 -29.28 -9.25
N ALA A 659 3.25 -29.78 -10.30
CA ALA A 659 4.50 -29.18 -10.78
C ALA A 659 4.22 -27.74 -11.26
N LEU A 660 5.16 -26.81 -11.08
CA LEU A 660 4.94 -25.41 -11.43
C LEU A 660 4.63 -25.23 -12.93
N ILE A 661 5.31 -25.99 -13.79
CA ILE A 661 5.10 -25.96 -15.25
C ILE A 661 3.86 -26.74 -15.71
N GLN A 662 3.15 -27.43 -14.81
CA GLN A 662 1.97 -28.20 -15.17
C GLN A 662 0.82 -27.26 -15.52
N ASP A 663 0.16 -27.52 -16.65
CA ASP A 663 -1.14 -26.94 -16.96
C ASP A 663 -2.24 -27.54 -16.07
N VAL A 664 -2.94 -26.69 -15.35
CA VAL A 664 -4.16 -27.06 -14.64
C VAL A 664 -5.35 -26.53 -15.45
N ASN A 665 -6.27 -27.42 -15.82
CA ASN A 665 -7.38 -27.05 -16.68
C ASN A 665 -8.34 -26.10 -15.95
N GLY A 666 -8.69 -24.95 -16.54
CA GLY A 666 -9.76 -24.10 -16.04
C GLY A 666 -11.17 -24.59 -16.44
N TYR A 667 -12.21 -24.04 -15.80
CA TYR A 667 -13.62 -24.40 -16.03
C TYR A 667 -14.09 -24.19 -17.50
N TYR A 668 -13.41 -23.32 -18.26
CA TYR A 668 -13.70 -23.02 -19.67
C TYR A 668 -12.66 -23.60 -20.67
N GLY A 669 -11.80 -24.49 -20.18
CA GLY A 669 -10.85 -25.24 -21.00
C GLY A 669 -9.76 -24.38 -21.64
N ASN A 670 -9.34 -23.32 -20.97
CA ASN A 670 -8.05 -22.69 -21.20
C ASN A 670 -7.08 -23.25 -20.13
N PRO A 671 -6.10 -24.08 -20.52
CA PRO A 671 -5.06 -24.52 -19.61
C PRO A 671 -4.19 -23.32 -19.25
N HIS A 672 -3.93 -23.14 -17.95
CA HIS A 672 -2.94 -22.20 -17.46
C HIS A 672 -1.91 -22.96 -16.63
N PRO A 673 -0.62 -22.64 -16.76
CA PRO A 673 0.40 -23.26 -15.95
C PRO A 673 0.24 -22.85 -14.48
N TYR A 674 0.44 -23.79 -13.57
CA TYR A 674 0.23 -23.60 -12.15
C TYR A 674 1.03 -22.42 -11.58
N TRP A 675 2.26 -22.21 -12.04
CA TRP A 675 3.10 -21.09 -11.61
C TRP A 675 2.43 -19.73 -11.79
N TRP A 676 1.61 -19.55 -12.83
CA TRP A 676 0.95 -18.27 -13.10
C TRP A 676 -0.08 -17.94 -12.02
N TRP A 677 -0.83 -18.95 -11.56
CA TRP A 677 -1.73 -18.79 -10.42
C TRP A 677 -0.97 -18.49 -9.12
N VAL A 678 0.19 -19.12 -8.90
CA VAL A 678 1.04 -18.86 -7.73
C VAL A 678 1.56 -17.42 -7.72
N GLU A 679 2.01 -16.89 -8.87
CA GLU A 679 2.43 -15.49 -8.97
C GLU A 679 1.31 -14.53 -8.60
N HIS A 680 0.11 -14.78 -9.13
CA HIS A 680 -1.06 -13.94 -8.83
C HIS A 680 -1.44 -14.02 -7.35
N LEU A 681 -1.43 -15.21 -6.74
CA LEU A 681 -1.70 -15.39 -5.32
C LEU A 681 -0.78 -14.52 -4.46
N PHE A 682 0.55 -14.61 -4.66
CA PHE A 682 1.50 -13.84 -3.86
C PHE A 682 1.52 -12.36 -4.21
N ALA A 683 1.33 -12.00 -5.47
CA ALA A 683 1.15 -10.60 -5.86
C ALA A 683 0.00 -9.97 -5.09
N ILE A 684 -1.16 -10.63 -5.08
CA ILE A 684 -2.37 -10.11 -4.46
C ILE A 684 -2.26 -10.11 -2.93
N ALA A 685 -1.80 -11.21 -2.33
CA ALA A 685 -1.70 -11.38 -0.89
C ALA A 685 -0.71 -10.40 -0.21
N LEU A 686 0.29 -9.91 -0.95
CA LEU A 686 1.34 -9.01 -0.44
C LEU A 686 1.22 -7.56 -0.92
N THR A 687 0.43 -7.28 -1.96
CA THR A 687 0.24 -5.90 -2.46
C THR A 687 -0.90 -5.20 -1.74
N ASN A 688 -1.97 -5.94 -1.46
CA ASN A 688 -3.18 -5.39 -0.88
C ASN A 688 -3.39 -5.97 0.52
N ASN A 689 -4.00 -5.21 1.43
CA ASN A 689 -4.33 -5.65 2.79
C ASN A 689 -5.45 -6.72 2.81
N TRP A 690 -5.24 -7.80 2.06
CA TRP A 690 -6.17 -8.87 1.74
C TRP A 690 -5.84 -10.08 2.58
N SER A 691 -6.87 -10.84 2.93
CA SER A 691 -6.66 -12.15 3.53
C SER A 691 -6.16 -13.17 2.51
N VAL A 692 -5.56 -14.25 2.98
CA VAL A 692 -5.20 -15.41 2.13
C VAL A 692 -6.42 -15.90 1.35
N LYS A 693 -7.60 -15.97 1.98
CA LYS A 693 -8.86 -16.32 1.29
C LYS A 693 -9.17 -15.40 0.12
N GLN A 694 -9.11 -14.08 0.35
CA GLN A 694 -9.41 -13.08 -0.68
C GLN A 694 -8.40 -13.16 -1.83
N ALA A 695 -7.13 -13.39 -1.52
CA ALA A 695 -6.09 -13.56 -2.52
C ALA A 695 -6.26 -14.85 -3.34
N LEU A 696 -6.64 -15.97 -2.70
CA LEU A 696 -6.98 -17.22 -3.38
C LEU A 696 -8.15 -17.03 -4.35
N ASP A 697 -9.22 -16.38 -3.90
CA ASP A 697 -10.40 -16.10 -4.74
C ASP A 697 -10.03 -15.26 -5.95
N GLU A 698 -9.31 -14.15 -5.76
CA GLU A 698 -8.97 -13.26 -6.87
C GLU A 698 -7.94 -13.85 -7.82
N ALA A 699 -6.89 -14.54 -7.33
CA ALA A 699 -5.94 -15.23 -8.20
C ALA A 699 -6.66 -16.30 -9.04
N SER A 700 -7.64 -16.99 -8.45
CA SER A 700 -8.46 -17.97 -9.16
C SER A 700 -9.40 -17.30 -10.17
N GLN A 701 -9.96 -16.13 -9.86
CA GLN A 701 -10.79 -15.37 -10.79
C GLN A 701 -9.99 -14.86 -11.98
N ASP A 702 -8.80 -14.31 -11.74
CA ASP A 702 -7.95 -13.75 -12.78
C ASP A 702 -7.41 -14.82 -13.75
N ILE A 703 -7.22 -16.06 -13.26
CA ILE A 703 -6.66 -17.16 -14.07
C ILE A 703 -7.74 -18.10 -14.62
N TYR A 704 -8.77 -18.41 -13.83
CA TYR A 704 -9.76 -19.47 -14.13
C TYR A 704 -11.21 -18.98 -14.23
N ASP A 705 -11.47 -17.67 -14.10
CA ASP A 705 -12.82 -17.08 -14.07
C ASP A 705 -13.75 -17.72 -12.99
N ALA A 706 -13.17 -18.16 -11.86
CA ALA A 706 -13.89 -18.83 -10.78
C ALA A 706 -13.23 -18.59 -9.41
N ASP A 707 -14.00 -18.70 -8.33
CA ASP A 707 -13.44 -18.60 -6.98
C ASP A 707 -12.59 -19.84 -6.66
N PHE A 708 -11.68 -19.75 -5.71
CA PHE A 708 -10.77 -20.86 -5.38
C PHE A 708 -11.53 -22.15 -5.07
N GLY A 709 -12.67 -22.03 -4.36
CA GLY A 709 -13.56 -23.15 -4.03
C GLY A 709 -14.14 -23.93 -5.22
N GLU A 710 -13.95 -23.45 -6.45
CA GLU A 710 -14.59 -23.98 -7.66
C GLU A 710 -13.59 -24.30 -8.77
N ILE A 711 -12.28 -24.13 -8.52
CA ILE A 711 -11.24 -24.47 -9.50
C ILE A 711 -10.69 -25.87 -9.24
N PRO A 712 -10.15 -26.56 -10.27
CA PRO A 712 -9.64 -27.93 -10.10
C PRO A 712 -8.52 -28.06 -9.08
N LEU A 713 -7.73 -27.00 -8.82
CA LEU A 713 -6.76 -27.03 -7.72
C LEU A 713 -7.43 -27.35 -6.38
N HIS A 714 -8.61 -26.79 -6.08
CA HIS A 714 -9.31 -27.02 -4.81
C HIS A 714 -10.27 -28.21 -4.86
N GLU A 715 -10.92 -28.47 -5.99
CA GLU A 715 -11.83 -29.60 -6.13
C GLU A 715 -11.02 -30.91 -6.21
N THR A 716 -10.46 -31.20 -7.38
CA THR A 716 -9.57 -32.32 -7.68
C THR A 716 -8.93 -32.07 -9.04
N PHE A 717 -7.67 -32.41 -9.22
CA PHE A 717 -6.98 -32.37 -10.51
C PHE A 717 -6.05 -33.57 -10.68
N ASP A 718 -5.69 -33.87 -11.93
CA ASP A 718 -4.63 -34.83 -12.22
C ASP A 718 -3.29 -34.15 -11.96
N ALA A 719 -2.67 -34.41 -10.82
CA ALA A 719 -1.31 -33.98 -10.51
C ALA A 719 -0.31 -34.73 -11.39
N ILE A 720 0.60 -34.01 -12.03
CA ILE A 720 1.54 -34.56 -13.01
C ILE A 720 2.96 -34.16 -12.62
N TRP A 721 3.78 -35.15 -12.28
CA TRP A 721 5.22 -34.97 -12.09
C TRP A 721 6.00 -35.76 -13.16
N PRO A 722 6.84 -35.08 -13.97
CA PRO A 722 7.72 -35.79 -14.88
C PRO A 722 8.84 -36.49 -14.09
N MET A 723 9.02 -37.79 -14.26
CA MET A 723 10.07 -38.62 -13.63
C MET A 723 10.87 -39.40 -14.68
N TYR A 724 12.19 -39.29 -14.65
CA TYR A 724 13.08 -40.00 -15.56
C TYR A 724 13.29 -41.45 -15.08
N ARG A 725 12.70 -42.44 -15.76
CA ARG A 725 12.80 -43.86 -15.38
C ARG A 725 12.62 -44.81 -16.57
N GLY A 726 12.60 -46.13 -16.30
CA GLY A 726 12.44 -47.15 -17.35
C GLY A 726 13.74 -47.77 -17.87
N SER A 727 13.60 -48.77 -18.74
CA SER A 727 14.71 -49.42 -19.45
C SER A 727 14.33 -49.66 -20.92
N PRO A 728 14.75 -48.78 -21.85
CA PRO A 728 15.67 -47.66 -21.66
C PRO A 728 15.06 -46.51 -20.82
N PRO A 729 15.90 -45.65 -20.20
CA PRO A 729 15.47 -44.47 -19.46
C PRO A 729 14.91 -43.38 -20.35
N GLU A 730 13.78 -42.80 -19.97
CA GLU A 730 13.12 -41.74 -20.69
C GLU A 730 12.26 -40.91 -19.64
N TRP A 731 11.57 -39.78 -19.96
CA TRP A 731 10.77 -38.96 -18.97
C TRP A 731 9.29 -39.34 -18.80
N HIS A 732 8.82 -39.97 -17.72
CA HIS A 732 7.45 -40.47 -17.55
C HIS A 732 6.58 -39.51 -16.75
N ASN A 733 5.29 -39.43 -17.07
CA ASN A 733 4.34 -38.71 -16.22
C ASN A 733 3.86 -39.62 -15.11
N ASP A 734 4.26 -39.31 -13.89
CA ASP A 734 3.58 -39.83 -12.72
C ASP A 734 2.37 -38.97 -12.46
N SER A 735 1.21 -39.56 -12.77
CA SER A 735 -0.09 -38.96 -12.55
C SER A 735 -0.74 -39.52 -11.30
N GLY A 736 -1.32 -38.64 -10.51
CA GLY A 736 -2.13 -39.00 -9.34
C GLY A 736 -3.23 -37.98 -9.14
N GLU A 737 -4.28 -38.35 -8.43
CA GLU A 737 -5.29 -37.40 -8.00
C GLU A 737 -4.67 -36.44 -6.97
N GLY A 738 -4.83 -35.14 -7.17
CA GLY A 738 -4.31 -34.09 -6.32
C GLY A 738 -5.41 -33.12 -5.90
N GLN A 739 -5.28 -32.58 -4.69
CA GLN A 739 -6.16 -31.54 -4.18
C GLN A 739 -5.38 -30.57 -3.30
N MET A 740 -5.40 -29.28 -3.63
CA MET A 740 -4.90 -28.21 -2.78
C MET A 740 -5.93 -27.88 -1.71
N VAL A 741 -5.51 -27.95 -0.46
CA VAL A 741 -6.34 -27.68 0.71
C VAL A 741 -5.77 -26.55 1.54
N VAL A 742 -6.66 -25.86 2.25
CA VAL A 742 -6.32 -24.78 3.17
C VAL A 742 -6.79 -25.20 4.55
N TYR A 743 -5.89 -25.23 5.53
CA TYR A 743 -6.18 -25.51 6.93
C TYR A 743 -5.97 -24.29 7.80
N GLY A 744 -6.71 -24.23 8.91
CA GLY A 744 -6.64 -23.13 9.87
C GLY A 744 -7.45 -21.90 9.46
N ASN A 745 -6.83 -20.73 9.58
CA ASN A 745 -7.49 -19.45 9.37
C ASN A 745 -7.01 -18.78 8.07
N SER A 746 -7.75 -18.96 6.97
CA SER A 746 -7.45 -18.21 5.73
C SER A 746 -7.76 -16.70 5.79
N ASN A 747 -8.31 -16.19 6.90
CA ASN A 747 -8.48 -14.74 7.11
C ASN A 747 -7.19 -14.03 7.52
N VAL A 748 -6.11 -14.76 7.82
CA VAL A 748 -4.79 -14.15 8.06
C VAL A 748 -4.33 -13.40 6.81
N LYS A 749 -3.45 -12.42 7.00
CA LYS A 749 -2.96 -11.54 5.93
C LYS A 749 -1.45 -11.63 5.84
N LEU A 750 -0.92 -11.75 4.62
CA LEU A 750 0.53 -11.70 4.39
C LEU A 750 1.05 -10.27 4.33
N TYR A 751 0.18 -9.29 4.12
CA TYR A 751 0.52 -7.87 4.16
C TYR A 751 0.88 -7.41 5.58
N GLN A 752 2.08 -6.84 5.76
CA GLN A 752 2.51 -6.09 6.93
C GLN A 752 1.85 -4.74 6.99
N GLN A 753 1.19 -4.49 8.11
CA GLN A 753 0.48 -3.26 8.36
C GLN A 753 1.46 -2.12 8.63
N THR A 754 1.07 -0.94 8.23
CA THR A 754 1.83 0.28 8.41
C THR A 754 1.31 1.06 9.61
N LEU A 755 2.12 1.16 10.66
CA LEU A 755 1.82 1.96 11.85
C LEU A 755 2.60 3.27 11.83
N THR A 756 1.88 4.39 11.72
CA THR A 756 2.45 5.72 11.89
C THR A 756 2.36 6.17 13.34
N LEU A 757 3.50 6.33 14.00
CA LEU A 757 3.63 6.90 15.33
C LEU A 757 3.75 8.43 15.24
N SER A 758 2.80 9.14 15.85
CA SER A 758 2.74 10.60 15.80
C SER A 758 2.37 11.21 17.15
N ALA A 759 2.60 12.51 17.33
CA ALA A 759 2.21 13.24 18.53
C ALA A 759 1.61 14.60 18.16
N SER A 760 0.92 15.25 19.11
CA SER A 760 0.43 16.61 18.93
C SER A 760 1.55 17.61 18.62
N GLY A 761 1.34 18.46 17.62
CA GLY A 761 2.28 19.49 17.21
C GLY A 761 3.66 18.96 16.82
N SER A 762 4.70 19.64 17.32
CA SER A 762 6.11 19.30 17.06
C SER A 762 6.74 18.39 18.13
N LEU A 763 5.96 17.85 19.07
CA LEU A 763 6.47 16.99 20.15
C LEU A 763 7.09 15.71 19.58
N SER A 764 8.16 15.22 20.22
CA SER A 764 8.84 14.00 19.81
C SER A 764 8.99 13.05 20.99
N PRO A 765 7.89 12.52 21.55
CA PRO A 765 7.98 11.54 22.61
C PRO A 765 8.57 10.23 22.07
N THR A 766 9.19 9.48 22.97
CA THR A 766 9.62 8.11 22.70
C THR A 766 8.42 7.19 22.91
N PHE A 767 7.99 6.50 21.85
CA PHE A 767 7.04 5.40 21.96
C PHE A 767 7.78 4.16 22.43
N THR A 768 7.11 3.28 23.14
CA THR A 768 7.63 1.96 23.49
C THR A 768 6.62 0.92 23.01
N ILE A 769 6.97 0.11 22.02
CA ILE A 769 6.13 -0.95 21.43
C ILE A 769 6.73 -2.29 21.82
N ASP A 770 6.01 -3.10 22.61
CA ASP A 770 6.50 -4.36 23.21
C ASP A 770 7.87 -4.22 23.89
N GLY A 771 8.02 -3.13 24.65
CA GLY A 771 9.27 -2.81 25.33
C GLY A 771 10.35 -2.18 24.44
N GLN A 772 10.12 -1.99 23.13
CA GLN A 772 11.06 -1.36 22.21
C GLN A 772 10.81 0.12 22.00
N SER A 773 11.83 0.92 22.26
CA SER A 773 11.78 2.36 21.99
C SER A 773 11.72 2.64 20.49
N GLN A 774 10.68 3.34 20.06
CA GLN A 774 10.46 3.82 18.71
C GLN A 774 10.32 5.34 18.71
N SER A 775 10.91 5.97 17.70
CA SER A 775 10.69 7.39 17.44
C SER A 775 9.35 7.58 16.71
N ARG A 776 8.96 8.85 16.53
CA ARG A 776 7.94 9.17 15.53
C ARG A 776 8.39 8.68 14.16
N GLY A 777 7.44 8.22 13.36
CA GLY A 777 7.74 7.64 12.05
C GLY A 777 6.69 6.64 11.62
N THR A 778 6.92 6.04 10.47
CA THR A 778 6.06 5.00 9.91
C THR A 778 6.84 3.68 9.91
N TYR A 779 6.23 2.64 10.46
CA TYR A 779 6.85 1.34 10.67
C TYR A 779 5.96 0.25 10.08
N SER A 780 6.58 -0.71 9.40
CA SER A 780 5.92 -1.95 9.01
C SER A 780 5.88 -2.90 10.19
N ILE A 781 4.69 -3.41 10.51
CA ILE A 781 4.44 -4.25 11.66
C ILE A 781 3.51 -5.41 11.29
N VAL A 782 3.55 -6.48 12.07
CA VAL A 782 2.67 -7.63 11.90
C VAL A 782 1.31 -7.41 12.56
N ALA A 783 0.25 -8.01 12.01
CA ALA A 783 -1.09 -7.83 12.55
C ALA A 783 -1.26 -8.58 13.87
N ARG A 784 -1.34 -7.87 15.01
CA ARG A 784 -1.60 -8.45 16.35
C ARG A 784 -1.84 -7.38 17.41
N HIS A 785 -1.98 -7.81 18.66
CA HIS A 785 -1.97 -6.93 19.82
C HIS A 785 -0.53 -6.52 20.19
N TYR A 786 -0.35 -5.23 20.49
CA TYR A 786 0.90 -4.62 20.90
C TYR A 786 0.75 -3.93 22.26
N ASP A 787 1.70 -4.15 23.15
CA ASP A 787 1.86 -3.39 24.38
C ASP A 787 2.55 -2.06 24.07
N VAL A 788 1.77 -0.99 24.08
CA VAL A 788 2.21 0.36 23.75
C VAL A 788 2.30 1.23 24.98
N ASN A 789 3.43 1.92 25.12
CA ASN A 789 3.61 3.03 26.04
C ASN A 789 4.18 4.23 25.30
N VAL A 790 4.16 5.40 25.91
CA VAL A 790 4.75 6.62 25.36
C VAL A 790 5.36 7.44 26.48
N GLY A 791 6.53 8.03 26.26
CA GLY A 791 7.24 8.82 27.25
C GLY A 791 6.60 10.18 27.53
N ASP A 792 6.93 10.74 28.69
CA ASP A 792 6.66 12.15 28.99
C ASP A 792 7.49 13.08 28.12
N VAL A 793 6.96 14.28 27.90
CA VAL A 793 7.68 15.38 27.26
C VAL A 793 7.73 16.52 28.25
N GLU A 794 8.87 17.21 28.34
CA GLU A 794 9.05 18.36 29.23
C GLU A 794 7.96 19.42 28.97
N ASP A 795 7.44 20.00 30.05
CA ASP A 795 6.37 21.02 30.05
C ASP A 795 5.04 20.55 29.40
N HIS A 796 4.82 19.24 29.33
CA HIS A 796 3.63 18.63 28.74
C HIS A 796 3.19 17.41 29.57
N THR A 797 1.89 17.30 29.80
CA THR A 797 1.27 16.15 30.43
C THR A 797 0.62 15.27 29.38
N PHE A 798 0.91 13.96 29.38
CA PHE A 798 0.22 13.04 28.49
C PHE A 798 -1.27 12.96 28.82
N SER A 799 -2.11 13.06 27.80
CA SER A 799 -3.57 12.93 27.93
C SER A 799 -4.03 11.52 27.58
N HIS A 800 -3.82 11.09 26.33
CA HIS A 800 -4.22 9.78 25.84
C HIS A 800 -3.51 9.44 24.52
N LEU A 801 -3.52 8.15 24.16
CA LEU A 801 -3.23 7.66 22.82
C LEU A 801 -4.55 7.59 22.03
N SER A 802 -4.51 7.86 20.72
CA SER A 802 -5.67 7.62 19.85
C SER A 802 -5.27 6.76 18.65
N TYR A 803 -6.08 5.75 18.34
CA TYR A 803 -5.92 4.88 17.16
C TYR A 803 -7.30 4.50 16.60
N LYS A 804 -7.52 4.69 15.29
CA LYS A 804 -8.80 4.39 14.58
C LYS A 804 -10.08 4.84 15.33
N ASN A 805 -10.09 6.07 15.83
CA ASN A 805 -11.18 6.70 16.61
C ASN A 805 -11.39 6.16 18.04
N THR A 806 -10.53 5.26 18.51
CA THR A 806 -10.53 4.79 19.91
C THR A 806 -9.41 5.47 20.67
N ASN A 807 -9.72 5.92 21.89
CA ASN A 807 -8.74 6.49 22.81
C ASN A 807 -8.30 5.41 23.81
N TYR A 808 -7.01 5.43 24.13
CA TYR A 808 -6.35 4.49 25.05
C TYR A 808 -5.51 5.27 26.05
N ASP A 809 -5.43 4.76 27.28
CA ASP A 809 -4.46 5.24 28.27
C ASP A 809 -3.04 4.73 27.92
N ARG A 810 -2.05 4.99 28.78
CA ARG A 810 -0.73 4.34 28.69
C ARG A 810 -0.35 3.70 30.04
N PRO A 811 0.22 2.48 30.06
CA PRO A 811 0.38 1.58 28.92
C PRO A 811 -0.96 1.04 28.41
N ALA A 812 -1.03 0.68 27.13
CA ALA A 812 -2.20 0.09 26.48
C ALA A 812 -1.83 -1.15 25.67
N ASN A 813 -2.74 -2.10 25.60
CA ASN A 813 -2.66 -3.24 24.69
C ASN A 813 -3.60 -2.96 23.50
N ILE A 814 -3.05 -2.77 22.30
CA ILE A 814 -3.77 -2.27 21.12
C ILE A 814 -3.68 -3.30 20.00
N LEU A 815 -4.82 -3.74 19.46
CA LEU A 815 -4.86 -4.50 18.21
C LEU A 815 -4.54 -3.59 17.03
N ILE A 816 -3.47 -3.91 16.30
CA ILE A 816 -3.11 -3.24 15.07
C ILE A 816 -3.21 -4.27 13.94
N ASP A 817 -4.32 -4.22 13.22
CA ASP A 817 -4.74 -5.19 12.19
C ASP A 817 -4.96 -4.56 10.80
N SER A 818 -4.76 -3.26 10.70
CA SER A 818 -4.67 -2.53 9.44
C SER A 818 -3.75 -1.34 9.56
N ASP A 819 -3.39 -0.74 8.44
CA ASP A 819 -2.72 0.56 8.39
C ASP A 819 -3.44 1.62 9.24
N GLY A 820 -2.67 2.45 9.94
CA GLY A 820 -3.23 3.47 10.79
C GLY A 820 -2.20 4.37 11.47
N THR A 821 -2.69 5.44 12.09
CA THR A 821 -1.87 6.35 12.88
C THR A 821 -2.20 6.19 14.35
N LEU A 822 -1.20 5.80 15.15
CA LEU A 822 -1.26 5.91 16.60
C LEU A 822 -0.71 7.28 17.00
N LYS A 823 -1.58 8.11 17.58
CA LYS A 823 -1.23 9.48 17.96
C LYS A 823 -1.23 9.66 19.48
N ALA A 824 -0.15 10.18 20.03
CA ALA A 824 -0.08 10.61 21.42
C ALA A 824 -0.54 12.07 21.56
N HIS A 825 -1.48 12.31 22.45
CA HIS A 825 -2.01 13.64 22.76
C HIS A 825 -1.49 14.12 24.11
N TYR A 826 -1.19 15.41 24.19
CA TYR A 826 -0.65 16.05 25.37
C TYR A 826 -1.45 17.33 25.70
N THR A 827 -1.52 17.64 26.99
CA THR A 827 -2.01 18.89 27.57
C THR A 827 -0.83 19.66 28.17
N CYS A 828 -1.04 20.95 28.40
CA CYS A 828 -0.13 21.84 29.14
C CYS A 828 -0.92 22.50 30.27
N THR A 829 -0.23 22.95 31.29
CA THR A 829 -0.82 23.67 32.42
C THR A 829 -0.65 25.17 32.23
N LEU A 830 -1.74 25.91 32.29
CA LEU A 830 -1.73 27.37 32.44
C LEU A 830 -2.00 27.71 33.89
N THR A 831 -1.02 28.27 34.60
CA THR A 831 -1.20 28.75 35.97
C THR A 831 -1.65 30.20 35.91
N VAL A 832 -2.94 30.45 36.16
CA VAL A 832 -3.49 31.81 36.19
C VAL A 832 -3.52 32.34 37.62
N THR A 833 -2.86 33.47 37.82
CA THR A 833 -2.84 34.21 39.08
C THR A 833 -3.22 35.66 38.86
N HIS A 834 -3.58 36.35 39.94
CA HIS A 834 -3.99 37.75 39.85
C HIS A 834 -3.48 38.54 41.06
N GLY A 835 -3.23 39.83 40.85
CA GLY A 835 -2.89 40.77 41.89
C GLY A 835 -4.11 41.12 42.76
N ALA A 836 -3.87 41.86 43.84
CA ALA A 836 -4.95 42.41 44.63
C ALA A 836 -5.82 43.37 43.79
N ASN A 837 -7.12 43.44 44.10
CA ASN A 837 -8.09 44.37 43.53
C ASN A 837 -8.62 44.01 42.11
N GLY A 838 -8.67 42.71 41.81
CA GLY A 838 -9.35 42.15 40.65
C GLY A 838 -9.24 40.63 40.68
N ASP A 839 -9.94 39.98 39.75
CA ASP A 839 -10.00 38.53 39.57
C ASP A 839 -9.85 38.18 38.09
N THR A 840 -9.93 36.90 37.75
CA THR A 840 -9.90 36.37 36.38
C THR A 840 -11.04 35.37 36.19
N ASP A 841 -11.52 35.18 34.96
CA ASP A 841 -12.55 34.19 34.64
C ASP A 841 -12.11 32.73 34.85
N SER A 842 -10.79 32.49 34.87
CA SER A 842 -10.15 31.24 35.24
C SER A 842 -8.96 31.49 36.18
N SER A 843 -8.89 30.81 37.32
CA SER A 843 -7.84 30.99 38.34
C SER A 843 -7.24 29.65 38.77
N GLY A 844 -5.94 29.62 39.08
CA GLY A 844 -5.21 28.41 39.46
C GLY A 844 -4.66 27.65 38.25
N GLU A 845 -4.36 26.37 38.43
CA GLU A 845 -3.89 25.50 37.35
C GLU A 845 -5.05 25.11 36.43
N VAL A 846 -4.91 25.44 35.14
CA VAL A 846 -5.88 25.13 34.10
C VAL A 846 -5.23 24.22 33.06
N GLU A 847 -5.73 22.99 32.91
CA GLU A 847 -5.30 22.11 31.82
C GLU A 847 -5.79 22.63 30.48
N CYS A 848 -4.85 22.83 29.56
CA CYS A 848 -5.10 23.36 28.22
C CYS A 848 -4.61 22.38 27.15
N PRO A 849 -5.27 22.30 25.99
CA PRO A 849 -4.72 21.56 24.85
C PRO A 849 -3.37 22.14 24.42
N SER A 850 -2.37 21.28 24.25
CA SER A 850 -1.06 21.70 23.75
C SER A 850 -1.16 22.17 22.28
N PHE A 851 -0.36 23.18 21.93
CA PHE A 851 -0.35 23.88 20.63
C PHE A 851 -1.70 24.51 20.26
N ALA A 852 -2.42 25.04 21.25
CA ALA A 852 -3.64 25.81 21.05
C ALA A 852 -3.58 27.18 21.76
N TYR A 853 -4.51 28.07 21.41
CA TYR A 853 -4.70 29.33 22.15
C TYR A 853 -5.76 29.14 23.23
N THR A 854 -5.43 29.53 24.47
CA THR A 854 -6.36 29.63 25.60
C THR A 854 -6.68 31.09 25.87
N GLN A 855 -7.96 31.42 26.04
CA GLN A 855 -8.39 32.78 26.40
C GLN A 855 -8.59 32.90 27.91
N VAL A 856 -8.13 34.02 28.46
CA VAL A 856 -8.35 34.40 29.86
C VAL A 856 -8.81 35.87 29.88
N GLN A 857 -9.80 36.16 30.71
CA GLN A 857 -10.36 37.49 30.92
C GLN A 857 -10.06 38.00 32.32
N ALA A 858 -9.56 39.23 32.42
CA ALA A 858 -9.42 39.96 33.67
C ALA A 858 -10.75 40.60 34.07
N ILE A 859 -11.06 40.55 35.36
CA ILE A 859 -12.28 41.07 35.97
C ILE A 859 -11.86 42.04 37.09
N PRO A 860 -11.66 43.34 36.79
CA PRO A 860 -11.24 44.31 37.80
C PRO A 860 -12.30 44.52 38.89
N ASP A 861 -11.87 44.73 40.14
CA ASP A 861 -12.78 45.15 41.21
C ASP A 861 -13.30 46.59 40.95
N PRO A 862 -14.44 46.99 41.54
CA PRO A 862 -14.95 48.35 41.42
C PRO A 862 -13.90 49.41 41.81
N GLY A 863 -13.62 50.34 40.89
CA GLY A 863 -12.61 51.39 41.08
C GLY A 863 -11.19 51.00 40.66
N TYR A 864 -11.02 49.84 40.02
CA TYR A 864 -9.77 49.36 39.43
C TYR A 864 -9.97 49.04 37.94
N LYS A 865 -8.87 48.96 37.21
CA LYS A 865 -8.80 48.44 35.85
C LYS A 865 -7.61 47.50 35.72
N LEU A 866 -7.62 46.66 34.69
CA LEU A 866 -6.42 45.91 34.33
C LEU A 866 -5.32 46.90 33.93
N ASP A 867 -4.18 46.82 34.60
CA ASP A 867 -2.99 47.58 34.24
C ASP A 867 -2.28 46.89 33.07
N HIS A 868 -1.92 45.62 33.27
CA HIS A 868 -1.34 44.73 32.27
C HIS A 868 -1.37 43.25 32.70
N TRP A 869 -1.14 42.36 31.75
CA TRP A 869 -0.81 40.95 31.95
C TRP A 869 0.70 40.76 32.00
N GLU A 870 1.17 39.83 32.84
CA GLU A 870 2.51 39.27 32.77
C GLU A 870 2.42 37.79 32.38
N LEU A 871 3.04 37.40 31.27
CA LEU A 871 3.16 36.01 30.81
C LEU A 871 4.60 35.56 31.05
N ASP A 872 4.78 34.50 31.83
CA ASP A 872 6.09 33.96 32.28
C ASP A 872 6.99 35.07 32.86
N GLY A 873 6.39 35.97 33.64
CA GLY A 873 7.07 37.11 34.27
C GLY A 873 7.43 38.26 33.33
N SER A 874 6.96 38.25 32.07
CA SER A 874 7.20 39.32 31.10
C SER A 874 5.90 40.04 30.70
N PRO A 875 5.89 41.37 30.48
CA PRO A 875 4.69 42.09 30.07
C PRO A 875 4.08 41.55 28.76
N ALA A 876 2.79 41.21 28.79
CA ALA A 876 2.05 40.54 27.71
C ALA A 876 0.86 41.36 27.16
N GLY A 877 0.78 42.64 27.50
CA GLY A 877 -0.25 43.57 27.02
C GLY A 877 -1.26 43.96 28.10
N ASN A 878 -2.22 44.82 27.75
CA ASN A 878 -3.17 45.43 28.70
C ASN A 878 -4.64 45.33 28.26
N SER A 879 -4.93 44.47 27.29
CA SER A 879 -6.31 44.12 26.92
C SER A 879 -6.95 43.29 28.01
N GLU A 880 -8.22 43.56 28.35
CA GLU A 880 -8.97 42.80 29.37
C GLU A 880 -9.09 41.30 29.03
N VAL A 881 -9.01 40.93 27.75
CA VAL A 881 -8.91 39.54 27.29
C VAL A 881 -7.55 39.31 26.65
N ILE A 882 -6.87 38.23 27.04
CA ILE A 882 -5.61 37.76 26.45
C ILE A 882 -5.78 36.36 25.85
N SER A 883 -5.10 36.10 24.73
CA SER A 883 -5.00 34.76 24.12
C SER A 883 -3.58 34.23 24.29
N VAL A 884 -3.40 33.19 25.11
CA VAL A 884 -2.11 32.58 25.44
C VAL A 884 -1.86 31.37 24.55
N TRP A 885 -0.70 31.33 23.90
CA TRP A 885 -0.26 30.17 23.11
C TRP A 885 0.34 29.08 23.99
N MET A 886 -0.32 27.92 24.07
CA MET A 886 0.06 26.80 24.92
C MET A 886 1.06 25.86 24.24
N GLY A 887 2.28 26.36 24.01
CA GLY A 887 3.39 25.53 23.49
C GLY A 887 4.15 24.71 24.55
N GLY A 888 3.67 24.75 25.79
CA GLY A 888 4.27 24.21 27.02
C GLY A 888 3.53 24.82 28.22
N ASP A 889 3.89 24.42 29.44
CA ASP A 889 3.40 25.02 30.68
C ASP A 889 3.70 26.54 30.71
N ARG A 890 2.77 27.33 31.24
CA ARG A 890 2.82 28.81 31.25
C ARG A 890 2.29 29.37 32.55
N ASP A 891 2.88 30.49 32.97
CA ASP A 891 2.39 31.28 34.10
C ASP A 891 1.80 32.60 33.60
N LEU A 892 0.55 32.89 33.94
CA LEU A 892 -0.12 34.14 33.60
C LEU A 892 -0.52 34.88 34.87
N HIS A 893 -0.13 36.16 34.97
CA HIS A 893 -0.46 37.01 36.11
C HIS A 893 -1.19 38.28 35.65
N ALA A 894 -2.36 38.56 36.23
CA ALA A 894 -3.11 39.80 36.00
C ALA A 894 -2.71 40.87 37.03
N VAL A 895 -2.26 42.05 36.58
CA VAL A 895 -1.93 43.18 37.46
C VAL A 895 -3.00 44.27 37.34
N PHE A 896 -3.57 44.70 38.46
CA PHE A 896 -4.61 45.74 38.50
C PHE A 896 -4.07 47.05 39.09
N SER A 897 -4.56 48.17 38.55
CA SER A 897 -4.26 49.51 39.06
C SER A 897 -5.56 50.30 39.30
N PRO A 898 -5.58 51.27 40.25
CA PRO A 898 -6.76 52.08 40.51
C PRO A 898 -7.22 52.81 39.25
N ASP A 899 -8.52 52.75 38.96
CA ASP A 899 -9.13 53.52 37.90
C ASP A 899 -9.39 54.94 38.39
N VAL A 900 -8.37 55.79 38.30
CA VAL A 900 -8.45 57.19 38.73
C VAL A 900 -9.33 57.95 37.74
N SER A 901 -10.60 58.13 38.08
CA SER A 901 -11.50 59.04 37.39
C SER A 901 -11.01 60.49 37.57
N TYR A 902 -10.34 61.04 36.56
CA TYR A 902 -9.94 62.45 36.56
C TYR A 902 -11.19 63.35 36.58
N LYS A 903 -11.14 64.42 37.37
CA LYS A 903 -12.16 65.47 37.33
C LYS A 903 -11.72 66.51 36.30
N TYR A 904 -12.60 66.90 35.39
CA TYR A 904 -12.25 67.73 34.25
C TYR A 904 -13.25 68.87 34.08
N VAL A 905 -12.86 69.92 33.35
CA VAL A 905 -13.76 71.03 33.02
C VAL A 905 -14.82 70.51 32.03
N SER A 906 -16.09 70.53 32.45
CA SER A 906 -17.24 70.01 31.70
C SER A 906 -18.02 71.09 30.97
N SER A 907 -17.87 72.34 31.38
CA SER A 907 -18.52 73.49 30.74
C SER A 907 -17.78 74.77 31.11
N ILE A 908 -17.91 75.79 30.26
CA ILE A 908 -17.41 77.13 30.54
C ILE A 908 -18.45 77.91 31.32
N ASP A 909 -18.03 78.48 32.44
CA ASP A 909 -18.89 79.25 33.35
C ASP A 909 -18.88 80.75 32.98
N ASP A 910 -17.68 81.30 32.75
CA ASP A 910 -17.51 82.72 32.42
C ASP A 910 -16.15 82.99 31.77
N TYR A 911 -16.04 84.07 30.99
CA TYR A 911 -14.79 84.56 30.41
C TYR A 911 -14.86 86.06 30.15
N GLU A 912 -13.74 86.76 30.27
CA GLU A 912 -13.66 88.20 30.02
C GLU A 912 -12.31 88.58 29.39
N GLY A 913 -12.29 89.66 28.62
CA GLY A 913 -11.08 90.19 28.00
C GLY A 913 -10.76 89.55 26.64
N ALA A 914 -9.47 89.44 26.32
CA ALA A 914 -9.00 88.92 25.04
C ALA A 914 -8.90 87.38 25.08
N VAL A 915 -10.06 86.72 24.97
CA VAL A 915 -10.19 85.26 24.93
C VAL A 915 -10.78 84.80 23.60
N GLY A 916 -10.10 83.87 22.91
CA GLY A 916 -10.61 83.18 21.73
C GLY A 916 -11.04 81.74 22.08
N THR A 917 -12.15 81.29 21.49
CA THR A 917 -12.68 79.91 21.62
C THR A 917 -12.64 79.34 23.05
N PRO A 918 -13.22 80.02 24.06
CA PRO A 918 -13.16 79.59 25.46
C PRO A 918 -13.70 78.17 25.70
N GLU A 919 -14.67 77.74 24.89
CA GLU A 919 -15.25 76.39 24.89
C GLU A 919 -14.22 75.27 24.67
N ASP A 920 -13.11 75.56 24.01
CA ASP A 920 -12.05 74.60 23.71
C ASP A 920 -11.21 74.22 24.96
N MET A 921 -11.50 74.78 26.15
CA MET A 921 -10.90 74.33 27.42
C MET A 921 -11.67 73.13 28.04
N VAL A 922 -12.81 72.75 27.44
CA VAL A 922 -13.69 71.67 27.92
C VAL A 922 -13.22 70.33 27.37
N GLY A 923 -13.17 69.31 28.23
CA GLY A 923 -12.84 67.96 27.80
C GLY A 923 -12.00 67.20 28.82
N TRP A 924 -12.03 65.87 28.72
CA TRP A 924 -11.29 64.97 29.60
C TRP A 924 -9.96 64.49 28.99
N GLN A 925 -9.72 64.78 27.71
CA GLN A 925 -8.48 64.51 26.98
C GLN A 925 -8.16 65.69 26.07
N PRO A 926 -6.87 65.99 25.86
CA PRO A 926 -6.46 66.95 24.85
C PRO A 926 -6.90 66.52 23.45
N GLU A 927 -7.69 67.34 22.77
CA GLU A 927 -8.17 67.09 21.41
C GLU A 927 -7.50 68.00 20.36
N GLY A 928 -6.58 68.86 20.79
CA GLY A 928 -5.84 69.78 19.93
C GLY A 928 -6.63 71.03 19.55
N GLN A 929 -7.76 71.28 20.21
CA GLN A 929 -8.49 72.54 20.18
C GLN A 929 -8.07 73.35 21.41
N TYR A 930 -7.93 74.67 21.28
CA TYR A 930 -7.33 75.48 22.35
C TYR A 930 -8.10 76.76 22.58
N ALA A 931 -8.51 76.99 23.82
CA ALA A 931 -8.90 78.31 24.30
C ALA A 931 -7.66 79.21 24.35
N VAL A 932 -7.75 80.37 23.70
CA VAL A 932 -6.62 81.29 23.54
C VAL A 932 -6.78 82.48 24.47
N LEU A 933 -5.85 82.67 25.39
CA LEU A 933 -5.82 83.76 26.37
C LEU A 933 -4.69 84.74 26.03
N CYS A 934 -5.01 86.00 25.77
CA CYS A 934 -4.01 87.01 25.41
C CYS A 934 -3.87 88.13 26.45
N SER A 935 -2.64 88.63 26.65
CA SER A 935 -2.35 89.90 27.34
C SER A 935 -1.70 90.90 26.36
N TYR A 936 -2.23 92.14 26.26
CA TYR A 936 -1.68 93.19 25.37
C TYR A 936 -1.24 94.45 26.13
N TRP A 937 0.03 94.85 25.95
CA TRP A 937 0.57 96.13 26.43
C TRP A 937 0.46 97.23 25.35
N PRO A 938 0.17 98.50 25.66
CA PRO A 938 0.00 99.13 26.98
C PRO A 938 -1.45 99.18 27.50
N TYR A 939 -2.39 98.43 26.90
CA TYR A 939 -3.83 98.60 27.17
C TYR A 939 -4.36 97.82 28.38
N GLY A 940 -3.54 96.98 29.03
CA GLY A 940 -3.95 96.26 30.24
C GLY A 940 -5.17 95.36 30.03
N VAL A 941 -5.36 94.83 28.81
CA VAL A 941 -6.43 93.88 28.52
C VAL A 941 -5.98 92.52 29.03
N TYR A 942 -6.67 92.01 30.05
CA TYR A 942 -6.42 90.73 30.69
C TYR A 942 -7.48 89.73 30.22
N GLY A 943 -7.08 88.69 29.50
CA GLY A 943 -7.96 87.56 29.17
C GLY A 943 -8.00 86.55 30.31
N TRP A 944 -9.19 86.13 30.72
CA TRP A 944 -9.36 84.97 31.61
C TRP A 944 -10.56 84.13 31.21
N VAL A 945 -10.46 82.82 31.42
CA VAL A 945 -11.51 81.83 31.17
C VAL A 945 -11.70 80.98 32.42
N SER A 946 -12.94 80.69 32.79
CA SER A 946 -13.26 79.75 33.86
C SER A 946 -14.30 78.73 33.45
N GLY A 947 -14.15 77.52 33.97
CA GLY A 947 -15.06 76.42 33.73
C GLY A 947 -15.45 75.67 34.99
N GLU A 948 -16.66 75.12 34.97
CA GLU A 948 -17.16 74.18 35.97
C GLU A 948 -16.57 72.79 35.70
N LEU A 949 -16.21 72.10 36.78
CA LEU A 949 -15.75 70.72 36.73
C LEU A 949 -16.95 69.77 36.69
N ASN A 950 -16.77 68.61 36.05
CA ASN A 950 -17.76 67.55 36.00
C ASN A 950 -18.15 67.00 37.40
N ALA A 951 -17.32 67.21 38.41
CA ALA A 951 -17.59 66.86 39.81
C ALA A 951 -16.75 67.74 40.76
N GLN A 952 -17.20 67.87 42.01
CA GLN A 952 -16.44 68.56 43.05
C GLN A 952 -15.04 67.94 43.19
N ALA A 953 -14.01 68.76 43.03
CA ALA A 953 -12.61 68.37 43.06
C ALA A 953 -11.87 68.86 44.31
N SER A 954 -10.78 68.19 44.62
CA SER A 954 -9.77 68.58 45.61
C SER A 954 -8.49 67.89 45.18
N GLY A 955 -7.35 68.57 45.26
CA GLY A 955 -6.08 67.96 44.87
C GLY A 955 -5.30 68.78 43.85
N HIS A 956 -4.58 68.08 42.99
CA HIS A 956 -3.55 68.65 42.13
C HIS A 956 -4.11 68.92 40.73
N ILE A 957 -3.81 70.09 40.18
CA ILE A 957 -4.42 70.59 38.94
C ILE A 957 -3.36 70.54 37.83
N TYR A 958 -3.75 69.96 36.70
CA TYR A 958 -2.96 70.00 35.48
C TYR A 958 -3.78 70.64 34.35
N MET A 959 -3.16 71.54 33.59
CA MET A 959 -3.76 72.12 32.38
C MET A 959 -2.93 71.72 31.16
N TYR A 960 -3.54 71.19 30.10
CA TYR A 960 -2.85 70.88 28.85
C TYR A 960 -2.85 72.12 27.96
N GLY A 961 -1.67 72.57 27.55
CA GLY A 961 -1.55 73.80 26.79
C GLY A 961 -0.11 74.19 26.51
N TYR A 962 0.06 75.39 25.96
CA TYR A 962 1.36 76.00 25.71
C TYR A 962 1.26 77.52 25.62
N GLY A 963 2.39 78.22 25.77
CA GLY A 963 2.48 79.67 25.66
C GLY A 963 3.36 80.12 24.49
N VAL A 964 2.91 81.16 23.79
CA VAL A 964 3.68 81.94 22.81
C VAL A 964 4.04 83.27 23.46
N GLY A 965 5.29 83.41 23.92
CA GLY A 965 5.79 84.56 24.69
C GLY A 965 6.50 84.16 25.98
N TYR A 966 6.80 85.15 26.83
CA TYR A 966 7.40 84.96 28.15
C TYR A 966 6.44 85.52 29.22
N GLY A 967 5.77 84.65 29.96
CA GLY A 967 4.87 85.08 31.02
C GLY A 967 4.33 83.92 31.84
N TYR A 968 3.43 84.26 32.77
CA TYR A 968 2.87 83.30 33.72
C TYR A 968 1.36 83.14 33.52
N LEU A 969 0.89 81.91 33.72
CA LEU A 969 -0.52 81.55 33.70
C LEU A 969 -1.03 81.50 35.14
N ASP A 970 -1.82 82.48 35.56
CA ASP A 970 -2.42 82.48 36.90
C ASP A 970 -3.61 81.50 36.93
N VAL A 971 -3.54 80.55 37.85
CA VAL A 971 -4.57 79.53 38.05
C VAL A 971 -5.29 79.77 39.37
N TYR A 972 -6.62 79.84 39.30
CA TYR A 972 -7.49 80.00 40.45
C TYR A 972 -8.53 78.88 40.50
N VAL A 973 -9.06 78.63 41.69
CA VAL A 973 -10.18 77.72 41.90
C VAL A 973 -11.29 78.37 42.71
N SER A 974 -12.51 77.90 42.55
CA SER A 974 -13.65 78.36 43.34
C SER A 974 -14.60 77.21 43.66
N SER A 975 -15.22 77.24 44.84
CA SER A 975 -16.30 76.31 45.18
C SER A 975 -17.66 76.74 44.62
N ASN A 976 -17.81 78.00 44.20
CA ASN A 976 -19.11 78.59 43.85
C ASN A 976 -19.09 79.51 42.62
N GLY A 977 -18.00 79.57 41.86
CA GLY A 977 -17.85 80.42 40.66
C GLY A 977 -17.56 81.91 40.94
N TYR A 978 -17.72 82.39 42.17
CA TYR A 978 -17.57 83.82 42.52
C TYR A 978 -16.36 84.12 43.42
N ASN A 979 -16.07 83.24 44.39
CA ASN A 979 -14.98 83.43 45.35
C ASN A 979 -13.74 82.67 44.90
N TRP A 980 -12.85 83.35 44.20
CA TRP A 980 -11.67 82.74 43.57
C TRP A 980 -10.47 82.72 44.53
N TYR A 981 -9.87 81.53 44.69
CA TYR A 981 -8.66 81.30 45.45
C TYR A 981 -7.51 81.02 44.49
N TYR A 982 -6.43 81.78 44.62
CA TYR A 982 -5.22 81.59 43.84
C TYR A 982 -4.55 80.26 44.20
N VAL A 983 -4.19 79.47 43.18
CA VAL A 983 -3.46 78.21 43.33
C VAL A 983 -1.98 78.42 43.03
N SER A 984 -1.68 78.87 41.81
CA SER A 984 -0.31 79.02 41.34
C SER A 984 -0.25 79.94 40.11
N SER A 985 0.98 80.26 39.70
CA SER A 985 1.25 80.98 38.46
C SER A 985 2.41 80.30 37.75
N PRO A 986 2.19 79.13 37.13
CA PRO A 986 3.22 78.42 36.37
C PRO A 986 3.71 79.26 35.19
N TYR A 987 5.01 79.18 34.97
CA TYR A 987 5.62 79.75 33.77
C TYR A 987 5.27 78.88 32.56
N VAL A 988 4.74 79.48 31.49
CA VAL A 988 4.27 78.75 30.30
C VAL A 988 5.00 79.22 29.05
N SER A 989 5.62 78.28 28.34
CA SER A 989 6.30 78.54 27.06
C SER A 989 6.47 77.24 26.27
N GLY A 990 6.52 77.33 24.93
CA GLY A 990 6.99 76.23 24.09
C GLY A 990 5.88 75.40 23.44
N SER A 991 6.06 74.08 23.43
CA SER A 991 5.16 73.12 22.76
C SER A 991 4.02 72.63 23.67
N PRO A 992 2.88 72.17 23.11
CA PRO A 992 1.78 71.60 23.90
C PRO A 992 2.22 70.52 24.88
N GLY A 993 1.78 70.63 26.14
CA GLY A 993 2.06 69.65 27.18
C GLY A 993 1.21 69.87 28.44
N TRP A 994 1.25 68.91 29.37
CA TRP A 994 0.62 69.08 30.68
C TRP A 994 1.45 70.05 31.54
N ILE A 995 0.84 71.18 31.89
CA ILE A 995 1.37 72.20 32.78
C ILE A 995 0.94 71.82 34.20
N ASP A 996 1.90 71.72 35.10
CA ASP A 996 1.67 71.55 36.54
C ASP A 996 1.20 72.89 37.13
N CYS A 997 -0.05 72.93 37.58
CA CYS A 997 -0.68 74.12 38.16
C CYS A 997 -0.76 74.03 39.69
N GLY A 998 -0.08 73.07 40.32
CA GLY A 998 -0.02 72.92 41.77
C GLY A 998 -1.27 72.31 42.42
N THR A 999 -1.22 72.24 43.75
CA THR A 999 -2.27 71.61 44.60
C THR A 999 -3.06 72.66 45.35
N TYR A 1000 -4.40 72.57 45.32
CA TYR A 1000 -5.26 73.29 46.24
C TYR A 1000 -5.77 72.36 47.35
N GLY A 1001 -5.56 72.76 48.61
CA GLY A 1001 -5.88 71.94 49.78
C GLY A 1001 -7.36 71.87 50.18
N GLY A 1002 -8.23 72.66 49.55
CA GLY A 1002 -9.68 72.64 49.76
C GLY A 1002 -10.45 71.94 48.64
N THR A 1003 -11.79 71.94 48.76
CA THR A 1003 -12.67 71.48 47.67
C THR A 1003 -13.11 72.64 46.78
N PHE A 1004 -13.25 72.39 45.49
CA PHE A 1004 -13.64 73.37 44.47
C PHE A 1004 -14.47 72.72 43.36
N ASN A 1005 -15.32 73.50 42.71
CA ASN A 1005 -16.15 73.06 41.58
C ASN A 1005 -15.74 73.77 40.29
N TYR A 1006 -14.93 74.83 40.36
CA TYR A 1006 -14.57 75.66 39.22
C TYR A 1006 -13.07 75.91 39.18
N VAL A 1007 -12.52 75.99 37.97
CA VAL A 1007 -11.12 76.37 37.69
C VAL A 1007 -11.11 77.57 36.77
N LYS A 1008 -10.19 78.51 37.00
CA LYS A 1008 -9.96 79.70 36.17
C LYS A 1008 -8.50 79.78 35.77
N ALA A 1009 -8.29 80.05 34.49
CA ALA A 1009 -7.00 80.36 33.87
C ALA A 1009 -6.99 81.83 33.46
N SER A 1010 -5.95 82.57 33.85
CA SER A 1010 -5.82 84.01 33.58
C SER A 1010 -4.39 84.37 33.20
N VAL A 1011 -4.22 85.34 32.31
CA VAL A 1011 -2.91 85.89 31.94
C VAL A 1011 -2.81 87.35 32.39
N SER A 1012 -1.85 87.65 33.29
CA SER A 1012 -1.77 88.98 33.96
C SER A 1012 -0.51 89.80 33.67
N ASP A 1013 0.44 89.29 32.87
CA ASP A 1013 1.70 90.00 32.59
C ASP A 1013 2.20 89.82 31.14
N GLN A 1014 3.06 90.75 30.69
CA GLN A 1014 3.76 90.89 29.39
C GLN A 1014 3.34 90.00 28.19
N MET A 1015 2.93 90.61 27.05
CA MET A 1015 2.76 90.02 25.70
C MET A 1015 2.77 88.48 25.63
N LEU A 1016 1.79 87.85 26.29
CA LEU A 1016 1.68 86.40 26.39
C LEU A 1016 0.37 85.96 25.74
N GLU A 1017 0.48 84.95 24.88
CA GLU A 1017 -0.66 84.24 24.32
C GLU A 1017 -0.58 82.78 24.77
N VAL A 1018 -1.53 82.35 25.60
CA VAL A 1018 -1.60 80.98 26.14
C VAL A 1018 -2.74 80.23 25.49
N TYR A 1019 -2.45 79.03 25.02
CA TYR A 1019 -3.36 78.08 24.39
C TYR A 1019 -3.66 76.96 25.39
N ILE A 1020 -4.91 76.80 25.83
CA ILE A 1020 -5.33 75.81 26.83
C ILE A 1020 -6.44 74.94 26.26
N ASP A 1021 -6.25 73.62 26.29
CA ASP A 1021 -7.16 72.62 25.70
C ASP A 1021 -7.96 71.89 26.78
N SER A 1022 -7.29 71.34 27.78
CA SER A 1022 -7.93 70.44 28.74
C SER A 1022 -7.45 70.68 30.15
N VAL A 1023 -8.32 70.50 31.13
CA VAL A 1023 -7.98 70.58 32.55
C VAL A 1023 -8.31 69.26 33.21
N LYS A 1024 -7.37 68.69 33.97
CA LYS A 1024 -7.62 67.53 34.83
C LYS A 1024 -7.17 67.79 36.25
N VAL A 1025 -7.95 67.27 37.20
CA VAL A 1025 -7.64 67.28 38.63
C VAL A 1025 -7.53 65.85 39.13
N THR A 1026 -6.43 65.57 39.83
CA THR A 1026 -6.14 64.29 40.50
C THR A 1026 -6.29 64.39 42.00
#